data_AF-A0A925BQS9-F1
#
_entry.id   AF-A0A925BQS9-F1
#
_cell.length_a   1.000
_cell.length_b   1.000
_cell.length_c   1.000
_cell.angle_alpha   90.00
_cell.angle_beta   90.00
_cell.angle_gamma   90.00
#
_symmetry.space_group_name_H-M   'P 1'
#
loop_
_entity.id
_entity.type
_entity.pdbx_description
1 polymer ?
#
loop_
_entity_poly.entity_id
_entity_poly.type
_entity_poly.pdbx_seq_one_letter_code
_entity_poly.pdbx_strand_id
1 'polypeptide(L)'
;MKLTIPIYIESSVPAPGKPVEYTVRPLFHLEWRGRSTWLQKAINELVRDVREELIGLGKQLRHEKLAAWVFHPQLETQRCEIRLEVGQQAATVKLLVVVMPAFDRRVAFTPSVPEAWFELLPGEEVETRMAESLTAHLRQQEREGSGSREPLSRESTSRGTMSLTELSLKGTAWVSEIEINLKPPRVRDKPKRDLFAFLGSREALDGEHELHKVGRCLNHLYPDDLDRVLLRDREVAELSRLLHDDDKRPVLLLGPRQSGKTAIIHEHVFRQVERHKNPHRDKEAVWLLSPQRLISGMSYVGQWESRLHAIVKHARDRNLVLCFDDVLGMFQAGKTSQSSLSVAGVLKPIIERREVRVLAEMTPEAFRVLRERDRGLADLFHILPINELAGDDNLRVLIGTQRQLEARHRCRFGIDALPIVIDLQRRYARDTAFPGKGAGFLRRLAIKEENAEEPIARDQVIAAFHEQTGLPRSFLDQRQTLSPDDVKRALRERFVGQADAVQAAVEIIGLAKARLNDPARPLASLLLLGPTGVGKTQFAKSLAAYLFGQEDRLLRFDMNEYVSASAVPQLVGTFAQPEGLLTSAVRRQPFAVVLFDEIEKGHPDVFDLLLQVLGEGRLTDSLGRTADFTNTIIVLTSNLGAQRSAAGLGFGSRDEDLQRVSIRAAESFFRPEFFNRLDRVIPFDRIAREDLQHIARLLIDNVLRREGLVRRQCVLNIAPAALEWIIDQGHDPALGARALKRSIERELTRPIAEYLAGVRSDRQAENVVTLIDLQRGERGLSVSVTELCRRPESSSRDRADDVATLANCQARLAALKGLLSDLRPSGNLLAGKATPAQSRYLIVQDECLQMTTCLEELSIAIRIVAESRSASET
;
A
#
# COMPACT_ATOMS: atom_id res chain seq x y z
N MET A 1 28.00 2.80 18.94
CA MET A 1 27.68 2.24 17.62
C MET A 1 28.79 2.66 16.66
N LYS A 2 29.34 1.72 15.90
CA LYS A 2 30.23 2.03 14.78
C LYS A 2 29.40 2.06 13.51
N LEU A 3 29.49 3.14 12.73
CA LEU A 3 28.90 3.23 11.40
C LEU A 3 30.04 3.40 10.39
N THR A 4 30.06 2.56 9.37
CA THR A 4 30.94 2.72 8.22
C THR A 4 30.14 3.43 7.12
N ILE A 5 30.67 4.53 6.58
CA ILE A 5 30.00 5.34 5.56
C ILE A 5 30.93 5.48 4.35
N PRO A 6 30.48 5.16 3.13
CA PRO A 6 31.27 5.39 1.93
C PRO A 6 31.28 6.89 1.60
N ILE A 7 32.47 7.42 1.34
CA ILE A 7 32.72 8.82 0.96
C ILE A 7 33.33 8.91 -0.43
N TYR A 8 32.89 9.89 -1.19
CA TYR A 8 33.48 10.31 -2.45
C TYR A 8 34.51 11.42 -2.18
N ILE A 9 35.72 11.24 -2.70
CA ILE A 9 36.83 12.20 -2.60
C ILE A 9 37.23 12.62 -4.01
N GLU A 10 37.35 13.93 -4.22
CA GLU A 10 37.83 14.52 -5.47
C GLU A 10 38.92 15.56 -5.19
N SER A 11 40.01 15.52 -5.95
CA SER A 11 41.08 16.51 -5.93
C SER A 11 41.02 17.41 -7.16
N SER A 12 41.27 18.71 -6.97
CA SER A 12 41.40 19.67 -8.07
C SER A 12 42.79 19.62 -8.71
N VAL A 13 42.89 19.98 -9.99
CA VAL A 13 44.19 20.25 -10.62
C VAL A 13 44.65 21.64 -10.19
N PRO A 14 45.86 21.79 -9.62
CA PRO A 14 46.33 23.09 -9.16
C PRO A 14 46.58 24.01 -10.36
N ALA A 15 45.93 25.18 -10.36
CA ALA A 15 46.35 26.28 -11.23
C ALA A 15 47.74 26.78 -10.79
N PRO A 16 48.57 27.38 -11.67
CA PRO A 16 49.91 27.86 -11.32
C PRO A 16 49.87 28.73 -10.05
N GLY A 17 50.54 28.27 -8.98
CA GLY A 17 50.62 28.98 -7.68
C GLY A 17 49.48 28.72 -6.68
N LYS A 18 48.51 27.85 -6.96
CA LYS A 18 47.44 27.46 -6.00
C LYS A 18 47.62 26.03 -5.46
N PRO A 19 47.39 25.78 -4.17
CA PRO A 19 47.44 24.43 -3.61
C PRO A 19 46.29 23.55 -4.13
N VAL A 20 46.51 22.24 -4.16
CA VAL A 20 45.48 21.22 -4.46
C VAL A 20 44.36 21.35 -3.43
N GLU A 21 43.11 21.38 -3.88
CA GLU A 21 41.94 21.40 -3.01
C GLU A 21 41.22 20.06 -3.10
N TYR A 22 40.92 19.46 -1.94
CA TYR A 22 40.18 18.22 -1.81
C TYR A 22 38.73 18.55 -1.43
N THR A 23 37.78 18.00 -2.18
CA THR A 23 36.37 17.97 -1.84
C THR A 23 35.98 16.57 -1.41
N VAL A 24 35.38 16.43 -0.23
CA VAL A 24 34.95 15.14 0.33
C VAL A 24 33.48 15.21 0.69
N ARG A 25 32.71 14.17 0.36
CA ARG A 25 31.29 14.08 0.71
C ARG A 25 30.85 12.63 0.92
N PRO A 26 29.76 12.35 1.65
CA PRO A 26 29.15 11.02 1.65
C PRO A 26 28.68 10.68 0.24
N LEU A 27 28.80 9.40 -0.13
CA LEU A 27 28.49 8.95 -1.48
C LEU A 27 27.00 9.15 -1.82
N PHE A 28 26.11 8.77 -0.89
CA PHE A 28 24.65 8.79 -1.07
C PHE A 28 23.95 10.00 -0.42
N HIS A 29 24.65 10.84 0.33
CA HIS A 29 24.08 12.02 1.02
C HIS A 29 24.77 13.29 0.53
N LEU A 30 24.23 13.90 -0.53
CA LEU A 30 24.90 14.96 -1.31
C LEU A 30 25.00 16.33 -0.61
N GLU A 31 24.20 16.53 0.44
CA GLU A 31 24.04 17.78 1.19
C GLU A 31 25.29 18.15 2.01
N TRP A 32 26.11 17.15 2.35
CA TRP A 32 27.28 17.32 3.22
C TRP A 32 28.56 17.34 2.40
N ARG A 33 29.38 18.38 2.54
CA ARG A 33 30.65 18.52 1.80
C ARG A 33 31.71 19.18 2.68
N GLY A 34 32.87 18.54 2.80
CA GLY A 34 34.09 19.14 3.34
C GLY A 34 35.00 19.60 2.21
N ARG A 35 35.64 20.77 2.36
CA ARG A 35 36.64 21.28 1.40
C ARG A 35 37.88 21.74 2.13
N SER A 36 39.04 21.26 1.71
CA SER A 36 40.30 21.69 2.32
C SER A 36 41.49 21.45 1.41
N THR A 37 42.57 22.20 1.63
CA THR A 37 43.86 21.95 0.96
C THR A 37 44.57 20.71 1.51
N TRP A 38 44.11 20.19 2.65
CA TRP A 38 44.60 18.96 3.27
C TRP A 38 43.48 17.93 3.34
N LEU A 39 43.65 16.79 2.66
CA LEU A 39 42.64 15.72 2.62
C LEU A 39 42.16 15.30 4.02
N GLN A 40 43.09 15.09 4.96
CA GLN A 40 42.74 14.69 6.32
C GLN A 40 41.87 15.74 7.04
N LYS A 41 42.10 17.02 6.76
CA LYS A 41 41.30 18.11 7.33
C LYS A 41 39.89 18.12 6.74
N ALA A 42 39.76 17.95 5.42
CA ALA A 42 38.46 17.83 4.76
C ALA A 42 37.65 16.62 5.26
N ILE A 43 38.30 15.47 5.48
CA ILE A 43 37.66 14.28 6.06
C ILE A 43 37.22 14.55 7.50
N ASN A 44 38.06 15.17 8.33
CA ASN A 44 37.73 15.45 9.73
C ASN A 44 36.56 16.45 9.87
N GLU A 45 36.50 17.47 9.02
CA GLU A 45 35.37 18.41 8.95
C GLU A 45 34.08 17.68 8.58
N LEU A 46 34.12 16.84 7.53
CA LEU A 46 32.97 16.03 7.15
C LEU A 46 32.52 15.07 8.27
N VAL A 47 33.46 14.36 8.91
CA VAL A 47 33.16 13.43 10.01
C VAL A 47 32.52 14.16 11.20
N ARG A 48 32.93 15.40 11.48
CA ARG A 48 32.32 16.22 12.54
C ARG A 48 30.87 16.54 12.19
N ASP A 49 30.64 17.08 10.99
CA ASP A 49 29.32 17.57 10.58
C ASP A 49 28.32 16.39 10.45
N VAL A 50 28.75 15.26 9.85
CA VAL A 50 27.94 14.04 9.77
C VAL A 50 27.68 13.43 11.16
N ARG A 51 28.65 13.49 12.08
CA ARG A 51 28.45 13.01 13.46
C ARG A 51 27.40 13.84 14.20
N GLU A 52 27.40 15.16 14.03
CA GLU A 52 26.38 16.03 14.64
C GLU A 52 24.98 15.72 14.12
N GLU A 53 24.84 15.52 12.81
CA GLU A 53 23.56 15.10 12.19
C GLU A 53 23.08 13.75 12.72
N LEU A 54 23.94 12.74 12.74
CA LEU A 54 23.61 11.40 13.25
C LEU A 54 23.23 11.42 14.75
N ILE A 55 23.89 12.26 15.56
CA ILE A 55 23.52 12.47 16.97
C ILE A 55 22.16 13.18 17.06
N GLY A 56 21.87 14.14 16.17
CA GLY A 56 20.58 14.83 16.07
C GLY A 56 19.43 13.88 15.72
N LEU A 57 19.61 13.04 14.70
CA LEU A 57 18.65 12.02 14.28
C LEU A 57 18.41 10.98 15.38
N GLY A 58 19.46 10.61 16.13
CA GLY A 58 19.35 9.72 17.29
C GLY A 58 18.55 10.25 18.49
N LYS A 59 18.19 11.55 18.50
CA LYS A 59 17.30 12.15 19.52
C LYS A 59 15.83 12.13 19.11
N GLN A 60 15.51 11.79 17.86
CA GLN A 60 14.14 11.78 17.35
C GLN A 60 13.43 10.47 17.71
N LEU A 61 12.13 10.54 18.01
CA LEU A 61 11.31 9.37 18.37
C LEU A 61 11.10 8.36 17.22
N ARG A 62 11.41 8.74 15.98
CA ARG A 62 11.31 7.90 14.77
C ARG A 62 12.68 7.80 14.11
N HIS A 63 13.16 6.57 13.91
CA HIS A 63 14.52 6.30 13.40
C HIS A 63 14.56 6.02 11.88
N GLU A 64 13.50 6.34 11.13
CA GLU A 64 13.42 6.08 9.68
C GLU A 64 14.56 6.79 8.92
N LYS A 65 14.87 8.04 9.29
CA LYS A 65 15.98 8.79 8.71
C LYS A 65 17.36 8.21 9.03
N LEU A 66 17.51 7.51 10.17
CA LEU A 66 18.75 6.80 10.53
C LEU A 66 18.99 5.58 9.62
N ALA A 67 17.95 4.92 9.13
CA ALA A 67 18.09 3.74 8.27
C ALA A 67 18.82 4.07 6.96
N ALA A 68 18.61 5.26 6.38
CA ALA A 68 19.30 5.71 5.17
C ALA A 68 20.81 5.90 5.35
N TRP A 69 21.29 6.07 6.58
CA TRP A 69 22.72 6.19 6.91
C TRP A 69 23.40 4.84 7.16
N VAL A 70 22.63 3.77 7.32
CA VAL A 70 23.13 2.39 7.48
C VAL A 70 23.36 1.71 6.12
N PHE A 71 22.97 2.37 5.03
CA PHE A 71 23.14 1.84 3.67
C PHE A 71 24.61 1.82 3.26
N HIS A 72 25.21 0.62 3.29
CA HIS A 72 26.61 0.36 2.96
C HIS A 72 26.72 -0.89 2.05
N PRO A 73 26.37 -0.77 0.76
CA PRO A 73 26.54 -1.85 -0.20
C PRO A 73 28.02 -2.12 -0.47
N GLN A 74 28.35 -3.28 -1.06
CA GLN A 74 29.68 -3.51 -1.62
C GLN A 74 29.85 -2.63 -2.86
N LEU A 75 30.95 -1.86 -2.91
CA LEU A 75 31.21 -0.88 -3.96
C LEU A 75 32.43 -1.27 -4.79
N GLU A 76 32.26 -1.30 -6.10
CA GLU A 76 33.35 -1.35 -7.08
C GLU A 76 33.48 0.01 -7.75
N THR A 77 34.70 0.46 -8.05
CA THR A 77 34.91 1.74 -8.74
C THR A 77 35.75 1.58 -9.99
N GLN A 78 35.35 2.25 -11.06
CA GLN A 78 36.03 2.24 -12.35
C GLN A 78 36.16 3.66 -12.88
N ARG A 79 37.36 4.06 -13.31
CA ARG A 79 37.57 5.33 -14.02
C ARG A 79 37.44 5.07 -15.51
N CYS A 80 36.63 5.89 -16.16
CA CYS A 80 36.28 5.73 -17.57
C CYS A 80 36.52 7.06 -18.30
N GLU A 81 37.01 6.99 -19.53
CA GLU A 81 37.15 8.15 -20.41
C GLU A 81 36.20 7.98 -21.59
N ILE A 82 35.12 8.75 -21.61
CA ILE A 82 34.05 8.58 -22.59
C ILE A 82 33.88 9.82 -23.46
N ARG A 83 33.55 9.62 -24.73
CA ARG A 83 33.18 10.72 -25.64
C ARG A 83 31.66 10.90 -25.60
N LEU A 84 31.21 12.07 -25.18
CA LEU A 84 29.79 12.44 -25.11
C LEU A 84 29.43 13.39 -26.25
N GLU A 85 28.28 13.15 -26.87
CA GLU A 85 27.74 13.97 -27.97
C GLU A 85 26.29 14.39 -27.65
N VAL A 86 26.14 15.63 -27.21
CA VAL A 86 24.86 16.25 -26.81
C VAL A 86 24.64 17.53 -27.60
N GLY A 87 23.57 17.59 -28.40
CA GLY A 87 23.30 18.73 -29.28
C GLY A 87 24.41 18.95 -30.32
N GLN A 88 24.99 20.15 -30.35
CA GLN A 88 26.15 20.49 -31.19
C GLN A 88 27.49 20.39 -30.44
N GLN A 89 27.49 19.92 -29.19
CA GLN A 89 28.71 19.79 -28.37
C GLN A 89 29.17 18.33 -28.34
N ALA A 90 30.44 18.12 -28.63
CA ALA A 90 31.12 16.84 -28.45
C ALA A 90 32.35 17.06 -27.56
N ALA A 91 32.48 16.29 -26.48
CA ALA A 91 33.64 16.38 -25.60
C ALA A 91 34.00 15.00 -25.02
N THR A 92 35.29 14.76 -24.83
CA THR A 92 35.78 13.62 -24.06
C THR A 92 35.80 13.98 -22.58
N VAL A 93 35.13 13.18 -21.76
CA VAL A 93 34.87 13.42 -20.35
C VAL A 93 35.41 12.27 -19.52
N LYS A 94 36.23 12.57 -18.52
CA LYS A 94 36.75 11.59 -17.56
C LYS A 94 35.81 11.52 -16.37
N LEU A 95 35.32 10.32 -16.04
CA LEU A 95 34.34 10.10 -14.97
C LEU A 95 34.75 8.95 -14.07
N LEU A 96 34.32 9.02 -12.81
CA LEU A 96 34.34 7.89 -11.89
C LEU A 96 32.97 7.22 -11.95
N VAL A 97 32.95 5.92 -12.15
CA VAL A 97 31.75 5.08 -12.06
C VAL A 97 31.83 4.26 -10.79
N VAL A 98 30.73 4.24 -10.05
CA VAL A 98 30.56 3.39 -8.88
C VAL A 98 29.53 2.33 -9.22
N VAL A 99 29.89 1.06 -9.05
CA VAL A 99 29.05 -0.11 -9.33
C VAL A 99 28.73 -0.80 -8.02
N MET A 100 27.47 -1.21 -7.85
CA MET A 100 26.99 -1.88 -6.66
C MET A 100 25.92 -2.93 -6.99
N PRO A 101 25.83 -4.02 -6.21
CA PRO A 101 24.76 -4.99 -6.36
C PRO A 101 23.46 -4.47 -5.73
N ALA A 102 22.35 -4.57 -6.45
CA ALA A 102 21.01 -4.27 -5.96
C ALA A 102 19.97 -5.18 -6.64
N PHE A 103 19.22 -5.96 -5.85
CA PHE A 103 18.13 -6.83 -6.33
C PHE A 103 18.53 -7.75 -7.51
N ASP A 104 19.62 -8.52 -7.35
CA ASP A 104 20.20 -9.43 -8.36
C ASP A 104 20.67 -8.73 -9.65
N ARG A 105 20.95 -7.42 -9.59
CA ARG A 105 21.43 -6.60 -10.71
C ARG A 105 22.66 -5.80 -10.31
N ARG A 106 23.54 -5.52 -11.27
CA ARG A 106 24.64 -4.55 -11.10
C ARG A 106 24.15 -3.18 -11.54
N VAL A 107 24.01 -2.28 -10.57
CA VAL A 107 23.61 -0.90 -10.85
C VAL A 107 24.82 -0.01 -10.69
N ALA A 108 25.00 0.88 -11.66
CA ALA A 108 26.10 1.82 -11.72
C ALA A 108 25.59 3.24 -11.79
N PHE A 109 26.37 4.18 -11.25
CA PHE A 109 26.13 5.60 -11.39
C PHE A 109 27.46 6.35 -11.33
N THR A 110 27.47 7.61 -11.79
CA THR A 110 28.63 8.48 -11.64
C THR A 110 28.40 9.50 -10.52
N PRO A 111 29.30 9.64 -9.53
CA PRO A 111 29.16 10.65 -8.48
C PRO A 111 29.16 12.10 -9.00
N SER A 112 29.63 12.34 -10.22
CA SER A 112 29.56 13.66 -10.87
C SER A 112 28.11 14.02 -11.25
N VAL A 113 27.27 13.02 -11.53
CA VAL A 113 25.83 13.16 -11.84
C VAL A 113 25.07 12.07 -11.07
N PRO A 114 24.84 12.27 -9.76
CA PRO A 114 24.29 11.25 -8.87
C PRO A 114 22.88 10.76 -9.22
N GLU A 115 22.20 11.44 -10.14
CA GLU A 115 20.85 11.10 -10.62
C GLU A 115 20.89 10.16 -11.84
N ALA A 116 22.05 10.03 -12.50
CA ALA A 116 22.23 9.20 -13.69
C ALA A 116 22.61 7.77 -13.32
N TRP A 117 21.63 7.01 -12.81
CA TRP A 117 21.76 5.59 -12.53
C TRP A 117 21.49 4.77 -13.80
N PHE A 118 22.24 3.68 -13.98
CA PHE A 118 22.05 2.74 -15.06
C PHE A 118 22.34 1.32 -14.63
N GLU A 119 21.64 0.37 -15.23
CA GLU A 119 21.91 -1.05 -15.07
C GLU A 119 23.03 -1.46 -16.03
N LEU A 120 24.00 -2.22 -15.52
CA LEU A 120 25.06 -2.86 -16.30
C LEU A 120 24.61 -4.27 -16.67
N LEU A 121 24.32 -4.50 -17.95
CA LEU A 121 23.94 -5.83 -18.42
C LEU A 121 25.18 -6.73 -18.58
N PRO A 122 25.04 -8.07 -18.52
CA PRO A 122 26.16 -8.99 -18.60
C PRO A 122 26.93 -8.88 -19.93
N GLY A 123 28.18 -8.43 -19.88
CA GLY A 123 29.07 -8.29 -21.05
C GLY A 123 29.07 -6.90 -21.70
N GLU A 124 28.29 -5.94 -21.18
CA GLU A 124 28.39 -4.54 -21.61
C GLU A 124 29.63 -3.88 -20.99
N GLU A 125 30.36 -3.11 -21.81
CA GLU A 125 31.40 -2.24 -21.31
C GLU A 125 30.78 -1.06 -20.56
N VAL A 126 31.27 -0.82 -19.34
CA VAL A 126 30.80 0.26 -18.47
C VAL A 126 30.87 1.62 -19.16
N GLU A 127 31.87 1.83 -20.02
CA GLU A 127 32.09 3.05 -20.78
C GLU A 127 30.95 3.33 -21.77
N THR A 128 30.57 2.31 -22.55
CA THR A 128 29.49 2.41 -23.54
C THR A 128 28.16 2.68 -22.86
N ARG A 129 27.83 1.92 -21.81
CA ARG A 129 26.54 2.07 -21.12
C ARG A 129 26.42 3.39 -20.36
N MET A 130 27.52 3.87 -19.78
CA MET A 130 27.58 5.18 -19.15
C MET A 130 27.40 6.30 -20.18
N ALA A 131 28.05 6.22 -21.34
CA ALA A 131 27.93 7.23 -22.39
C ALA A 131 26.48 7.37 -22.87
N GLU A 132 25.78 6.25 -23.09
CA GLU A 132 24.37 6.23 -23.45
C GLU A 132 23.48 6.84 -22.38
N SER A 133 23.61 6.38 -21.13
CA SER A 133 22.75 6.82 -20.02
C SER A 133 22.94 8.32 -19.73
N LEU A 134 24.19 8.78 -19.70
CA LEU A 134 24.50 10.18 -19.45
C LEU A 134 24.05 11.08 -20.62
N THR A 135 24.19 10.62 -21.87
CA THR A 135 23.67 11.34 -23.06
C THR A 135 22.15 11.45 -23.01
N ALA A 136 21.45 10.37 -22.61
CA ALA A 136 19.99 10.39 -22.46
C ALA A 136 19.54 11.35 -21.35
N HIS A 137 20.21 11.32 -20.19
CA HIS A 137 19.92 12.22 -19.07
C HIS A 137 20.12 13.70 -19.44
N LEU A 138 21.24 14.03 -20.09
CA LEU A 138 21.52 15.40 -20.53
C LEU A 138 20.51 15.90 -21.59
N ARG A 139 20.11 15.05 -22.54
CA ARG A 139 19.07 15.38 -23.55
C ARG A 139 17.70 15.58 -22.92
N GLN A 140 17.38 14.84 -21.86
CA GLN A 140 16.13 15.03 -21.12
C GLN A 140 16.12 16.39 -20.41
N GLN A 141 17.21 16.77 -19.75
CA GLN A 141 17.35 18.09 -19.12
C GLN A 141 17.27 19.24 -20.13
N GLU A 142 17.84 19.10 -21.34
CA GLU A 142 17.69 20.11 -22.41
C GLU A 142 16.24 20.30 -22.85
N ARG A 143 15.45 19.21 -22.93
CA ARG A 143 14.03 19.26 -23.30
C ARG A 143 13.21 19.96 -22.22
N GLU A 144 13.46 19.63 -20.96
CA GLU A 144 12.77 20.21 -19.81
C GLU A 144 13.13 21.69 -19.59
N GLY A 145 14.36 22.11 -19.94
CA GLY A 145 14.82 23.51 -19.83
C GLY A 145 14.32 24.47 -20.92
N SER A 146 13.81 23.96 -22.05
CA SER A 146 13.44 24.77 -23.22
C SER A 146 12.09 25.53 -23.11
N GLY A 147 11.38 25.41 -21.98
CA GLY A 147 10.04 25.98 -21.77
C GLY A 147 9.95 27.39 -21.19
N SER A 148 11.06 28.07 -20.85
CA SER A 148 11.01 29.38 -20.17
C SER A 148 11.41 30.54 -21.10
N ARG A 149 10.42 31.31 -21.57
CA ARG A 149 10.60 32.63 -22.19
C ARG A 149 10.41 33.73 -21.14
N GLU A 150 11.49 34.22 -20.54
CA GLU A 150 11.57 35.58 -20.00
C GLU A 150 13.04 36.02 -19.86
N PRO A 151 13.39 37.29 -20.13
CA PRO A 151 14.77 37.76 -20.14
C PRO A 151 15.22 38.13 -18.73
N LEU A 152 16.11 37.34 -18.14
CA LEU A 152 16.66 37.59 -16.81
C LEU A 152 17.88 38.51 -16.84
N SER A 153 17.80 39.54 -16.01
CA SER A 153 18.79 40.55 -15.69
C SER A 153 20.08 39.97 -15.12
N ARG A 154 21.20 40.64 -15.44
CA ARG A 154 22.56 40.40 -14.96
C ARG A 154 22.63 40.53 -13.44
N GLU A 155 22.86 39.42 -12.77
CA GLU A 155 23.55 39.22 -11.47
C GLU A 155 22.95 38.02 -10.74
N SER A 156 23.14 36.84 -11.32
CA SER A 156 23.04 35.55 -10.65
C SER A 156 23.81 34.54 -11.50
N THR A 157 24.90 34.00 -10.96
CA THR A 157 25.72 32.98 -11.61
C THR A 157 24.96 31.65 -11.70
N SER A 158 24.20 31.56 -12.79
CA SER A 158 23.99 30.43 -13.70
C SER A 158 23.44 29.10 -13.16
N ARG A 159 22.10 28.97 -13.14
CA ARG A 159 21.44 27.80 -13.75
C ARG A 159 21.59 27.92 -15.26
N GLY A 160 22.80 27.65 -15.75
CA GLY A 160 23.12 27.53 -17.16
C GLY A 160 23.38 26.06 -17.46
N THR A 161 22.95 25.60 -18.63
CA THR A 161 23.28 24.29 -19.20
C THR A 161 24.71 23.90 -18.84
N MET A 162 24.90 22.84 -18.02
CA MET A 162 26.25 22.40 -17.65
C MET A 162 27.04 22.13 -18.92
N SER A 163 28.17 22.80 -19.09
CA SER A 163 29.04 22.53 -20.24
C SER A 163 29.61 21.11 -20.09
N LEU A 164 29.69 20.35 -21.19
CA LEU A 164 30.28 19.00 -21.16
C LEU A 164 31.70 18.98 -20.56
N THR A 165 32.44 20.09 -20.65
CA THR A 165 33.76 20.25 -20.02
C THR A 165 33.75 20.42 -18.51
N GLU A 166 32.62 20.82 -17.90
CA GLU A 166 32.47 20.93 -16.45
C GLU A 166 32.13 19.60 -15.78
N LEU A 167 31.56 18.66 -16.53
CA LEU A 167 31.26 17.29 -16.08
C LEU A 167 32.52 16.42 -15.94
N SER A 168 33.61 16.78 -16.63
CA SER A 168 34.84 16.01 -16.59
C SER A 168 35.58 16.22 -15.28
N LEU A 169 36.00 15.10 -14.68
CA LEU A 169 36.92 15.11 -13.55
C LEU A 169 38.16 15.93 -13.91
N LYS A 170 38.39 16.99 -13.13
CA LYS A 170 39.55 17.86 -13.35
C LYS A 170 40.80 17.19 -12.82
N GLY A 171 40.78 16.62 -11.61
CA GLY A 171 41.89 15.88 -11.01
C GLY A 171 41.58 14.40 -10.75
N THR A 172 42.01 13.86 -9.60
CA THR A 172 41.75 12.45 -9.25
C THR A 172 40.53 12.33 -8.33
N ALA A 173 39.70 11.33 -8.58
CA ALA A 173 38.56 10.98 -7.73
C ALA A 173 38.53 9.48 -7.41
N TRP A 174 38.08 9.14 -6.20
CA TRP A 174 37.91 7.76 -5.73
C TRP A 174 36.89 7.69 -4.59
N VAL A 175 36.46 6.47 -4.26
CA VAL A 175 35.63 6.19 -3.09
C VAL A 175 36.49 5.60 -1.98
N SER A 176 36.26 6.04 -0.75
CA SER A 176 36.88 5.52 0.47
C SER A 176 35.82 5.28 1.52
N GLU A 177 36.15 4.58 2.60
CA GLU A 177 35.26 4.41 3.75
C GLU A 177 35.75 5.23 4.94
N ILE A 178 34.82 5.74 5.73
CA ILE A 178 35.10 6.34 7.04
C ILE A 178 34.34 5.60 8.14
N GLU A 179 35.00 5.36 9.26
CA GLU A 179 34.35 4.84 10.46
C GLU A 179 33.96 5.99 11.40
N ILE A 180 32.66 6.15 11.63
CA ILE A 180 32.14 7.08 12.63
C ILE A 180 31.77 6.29 13.88
N ASN A 181 32.58 6.49 14.92
CA ASN A 181 32.27 6.03 16.26
C ASN A 181 31.22 6.95 16.90
N LEU A 182 29.95 6.56 16.82
CA LEU A 182 28.90 7.18 17.59
C LEU A 182 28.95 6.63 19.02
N LYS A 183 29.31 7.49 19.97
CA LYS A 183 28.91 7.32 21.36
C LYS A 183 27.59 8.07 21.49
N PRO A 184 26.43 7.42 21.22
CA PRO A 184 25.17 8.08 21.49
C PRO A 184 25.23 8.51 22.95
N PRO A 185 24.94 9.78 23.28
CA PRO A 185 24.74 10.15 24.67
C PRO A 185 23.70 9.16 25.19
N ARG A 186 23.98 8.52 26.33
CA ARG A 186 22.95 7.70 27.00
C ARG A 186 21.70 8.56 27.00
N VAL A 187 20.68 8.16 26.25
CA VAL A 187 19.33 8.64 26.51
C VAL A 187 19.20 8.39 28.00
N ARG A 188 19.08 9.47 28.79
CA ARG A 188 18.97 9.36 30.23
C ARG A 188 17.73 8.53 30.47
N ASP A 189 17.93 7.23 30.68
CA ASP A 189 16.94 6.43 31.35
C ASP A 189 16.81 7.02 32.74
N LYS A 190 15.63 7.59 32.92
CA LYS A 190 15.07 8.18 34.12
C LYS A 190 15.54 9.62 34.40
N PRO A 191 14.63 10.51 34.85
CA PRO A 191 15.07 11.56 35.77
C PRO A 191 15.88 10.88 36.88
N LYS A 192 16.83 11.59 37.50
CA LYS A 192 17.45 11.08 38.73
C LYS A 192 16.30 10.56 39.60
N ARG A 193 16.28 9.24 39.83
CA ARG A 193 15.66 8.72 41.05
C ARG A 193 16.41 9.47 42.13
N ASP A 194 15.77 10.47 42.71
CA ASP A 194 16.09 10.81 44.07
C ASP A 194 15.99 9.49 44.82
N LEU A 195 17.15 8.98 45.23
CA LEU A 195 17.23 7.91 46.21
C LEU A 195 16.57 8.36 47.54
N PHE A 196 16.13 9.61 47.64
CA PHE A 196 15.28 10.16 48.69
C PHE A 196 13.76 10.12 48.42
N ALA A 197 13.28 9.75 47.22
CA ALA A 197 11.84 9.60 46.96
C ALA A 197 11.31 8.17 47.24
N PHE A 198 12.18 7.26 47.69
CA PHE A 198 11.78 5.95 48.24
C PHE A 198 11.17 6.07 49.66
N LEU A 199 11.06 7.30 50.17
CA LEU A 199 10.37 7.67 51.39
C LEU A 199 9.26 8.67 51.06
N GLY A 200 8.07 8.16 50.72
CA GLY A 200 6.80 8.75 51.15
C GLY A 200 6.48 10.22 50.83
N SER A 201 7.11 10.91 49.88
CA SER A 201 6.67 12.24 49.45
C SER A 201 5.79 12.16 48.20
N ARG A 202 4.49 12.43 48.37
CA ARG A 202 3.59 12.85 47.28
C ARG A 202 4.14 14.15 46.69
N GLU A 203 5.04 14.09 45.71
CA GLU A 203 5.32 15.27 44.88
C GLU A 203 4.02 15.66 44.17
N ALA A 204 3.60 16.91 44.36
CA ALA A 204 2.41 17.43 43.71
C ALA A 204 2.68 17.52 42.20
N LEU A 205 2.01 16.68 41.42
CA LEU A 205 2.05 16.75 39.96
C LEU A 205 1.62 18.15 39.51
N ASP A 206 2.42 18.78 38.65
CA ASP A 206 2.05 20.05 38.03
C ASP A 206 1.00 19.81 36.94
N GLY A 207 -0.21 20.36 37.16
CA GLY A 207 -1.34 20.18 36.27
C GLY A 207 -1.15 20.77 34.88
N GLU A 208 -0.38 21.86 34.75
CA GLU A 208 -0.09 22.51 33.46
C GLU A 208 0.78 21.60 32.59
N HIS A 209 1.91 21.17 33.15
CA HIS A 209 2.84 20.26 32.48
C HIS A 209 2.18 18.93 32.10
N GLU A 210 1.36 18.35 32.97
CA GLU A 210 0.65 17.11 32.65
C GLU A 210 -0.43 17.32 31.57
N LEU A 211 -1.12 18.46 31.58
CA LEU A 211 -2.11 18.80 30.55
C LEU A 211 -1.45 18.91 29.16
N HIS A 212 -0.26 19.52 29.06
CA HIS A 212 0.52 19.57 27.83
C HIS A 212 0.99 18.20 27.31
N LYS A 213 1.19 17.21 28.20
CA LYS A 213 1.57 15.84 27.80
C LYS A 213 0.41 15.07 27.19
N VAL A 214 -0.79 15.24 27.75
CA VAL A 214 -1.93 14.37 27.45
C VAL A 214 -2.99 15.03 26.56
N GLY A 215 -2.99 16.35 26.46
CA GLY A 215 -3.95 17.15 25.70
C GLY A 215 -3.32 18.04 24.64
N ARG A 216 -4.18 18.62 23.80
CA ARG A 216 -3.81 19.60 22.77
C ARG A 216 -4.60 20.89 23.00
N CYS A 217 -3.91 22.01 23.20
CA CYS A 217 -4.54 23.33 23.28
C CYS A 217 -5.02 23.75 21.88
N LEU A 218 -6.33 23.97 21.71
CA LEU A 218 -6.91 24.40 20.43
C LEU A 218 -6.59 25.87 20.13
N ASN A 219 -6.40 26.70 21.16
CA ASN A 219 -6.05 28.12 20.98
C ASN A 219 -4.69 28.28 20.27
N HIS A 220 -3.75 27.34 20.48
CA HIS A 220 -2.43 27.35 19.81
C HIS A 220 -2.50 27.01 18.32
N LEU A 221 -3.67 26.58 17.82
CA LEU A 221 -3.89 26.27 16.40
C LEU A 221 -4.34 27.50 15.60
N TYR A 222 -4.60 28.61 16.27
CA TYR A 222 -4.97 29.85 15.62
C TYR A 222 -3.77 30.50 14.90
N PRO A 223 -3.97 31.08 13.69
CA PRO A 223 -5.18 31.06 12.88
C PRO A 223 -5.24 29.88 11.89
N ASP A 224 -4.10 29.27 11.57
CA ASP A 224 -3.94 28.47 10.34
C ASP A 224 -4.53 27.06 10.42
N ASP A 225 -4.49 26.45 11.62
CA ASP A 225 -4.88 25.06 11.87
C ASP A 225 -6.32 24.91 12.39
N LEU A 226 -7.06 26.02 12.53
CA LEU A 226 -8.47 26.01 12.89
C LEU A 226 -9.35 26.02 11.65
N ASP A 227 -10.37 25.16 11.65
CA ASP A 227 -11.39 25.16 10.60
C ASP A 227 -12.39 26.29 10.83
N ARG A 228 -12.64 27.08 9.79
CA ARG A 228 -13.67 28.13 9.79
C ARG A 228 -15.02 27.53 9.44
N VAL A 229 -16.07 28.02 10.09
CA VAL A 229 -17.44 27.56 9.81
C VAL A 229 -18.26 28.65 9.15
N LEU A 230 -19.03 28.25 8.14
CA LEU A 230 -19.99 29.08 7.44
C LEU A 230 -21.41 28.63 7.79
N LEU A 231 -22.34 29.58 7.92
CA LEU A 231 -23.77 29.33 8.17
C LEU A 231 -24.10 28.55 9.46
N ARG A 232 -23.27 28.68 10.51
CA ARG A 232 -23.52 28.11 11.86
C ARG A 232 -23.41 29.15 12.97
N ASP A 233 -23.70 30.41 12.67
CA ASP A 233 -23.55 31.50 13.63
C ASP A 233 -24.40 31.31 14.88
N ARG A 234 -25.60 30.71 14.73
CA ARG A 234 -26.50 30.44 15.85
C ARG A 234 -25.91 29.40 16.81
N GLU A 235 -25.43 28.28 16.28
CA GLU A 235 -24.84 27.20 17.07
C GLU A 235 -23.53 27.65 17.73
N VAL A 236 -22.70 28.42 17.03
CA VAL A 236 -21.47 28.99 17.60
C VAL A 236 -21.77 30.02 18.70
N ALA A 237 -22.77 30.88 18.51
CA ALA A 237 -23.19 31.85 19.52
C ALA A 237 -23.76 31.16 20.77
N GLU A 238 -24.56 30.11 20.58
CA GLU A 238 -25.13 29.33 21.67
C GLU A 238 -24.06 28.56 22.44
N LEU A 239 -23.14 27.88 21.73
CA LEU A 239 -21.98 27.24 22.37
C LEU A 239 -21.16 28.26 23.17
N SER A 240 -20.91 29.44 22.59
CA SER A 240 -20.18 30.50 23.26
C SER A 240 -20.89 30.97 24.54
N ARG A 241 -22.21 31.15 24.49
CA ARG A 241 -23.03 31.53 25.64
C ARG A 241 -22.94 30.49 26.75
N LEU A 242 -23.09 29.22 26.42
CA LEU A 242 -23.04 28.11 27.37
C LEU A 242 -21.65 27.96 28.01
N LEU A 243 -20.57 28.16 27.23
CA LEU A 243 -19.21 28.07 27.75
C LEU A 243 -18.81 29.28 28.60
N HIS A 244 -19.44 30.44 28.43
CA HIS A 244 -19.20 31.62 29.26
C HIS A 244 -20.12 31.71 30.49
N ASP A 245 -21.09 30.80 30.61
CA ASP A 245 -21.98 30.72 31.77
C ASP A 245 -21.16 30.43 33.05
N ASP A 246 -21.57 31.06 34.16
CA ASP A 246 -21.00 30.84 35.48
C ASP A 246 -21.33 29.42 35.99
N ASP A 247 -22.41 28.83 35.51
CA ASP A 247 -22.90 27.52 35.96
C ASP A 247 -22.03 26.32 35.53
N LYS A 248 -20.97 26.55 34.75
CA LYS A 248 -20.00 25.55 34.22
C LYS A 248 -20.61 24.22 33.77
N ARG A 249 -21.87 24.24 33.33
CA ARG A 249 -22.61 23.05 33.00
C ARG A 249 -21.94 22.36 31.80
N PRO A 250 -21.72 21.04 31.83
CA PRO A 250 -21.07 20.35 30.73
C PRO A 250 -21.93 20.43 29.45
N VAL A 251 -21.31 20.69 28.31
CA VAL A 251 -22.00 20.84 27.02
C VAL A 251 -21.68 19.65 26.12
N LEU A 252 -22.69 19.09 25.47
CA LEU A 252 -22.56 17.98 24.51
C LEU A 252 -23.07 18.40 23.14
N LEU A 253 -22.16 18.46 22.15
CA LEU A 253 -22.53 18.58 20.74
C LEU A 253 -23.03 17.23 20.24
N LEU A 254 -24.32 17.12 19.97
CA LEU A 254 -24.96 15.87 19.55
C LEU A 254 -25.37 15.94 18.08
N GLY A 255 -24.82 15.06 17.24
CA GLY A 255 -25.19 15.04 15.83
C GLY A 255 -24.47 13.97 15.01
N PRO A 256 -24.85 13.76 13.74
CA PRO A 256 -24.23 12.75 12.88
C PRO A 256 -22.71 12.95 12.71
N ARG A 257 -22.00 11.91 12.28
CA ARG A 257 -20.56 12.02 11.97
C ARG A 257 -20.37 13.04 10.85
N GLN A 258 -19.34 13.89 10.95
CA GLN A 258 -19.02 14.92 9.96
C GLN A 258 -20.10 16.01 9.73
N SER A 259 -21.07 16.18 10.64
CA SER A 259 -22.05 17.28 10.56
C SER A 259 -21.47 18.68 10.85
N GLY A 260 -20.20 18.77 11.29
CA GLY A 260 -19.52 20.01 11.61
C GLY A 260 -19.33 20.31 13.10
N LYS A 261 -19.55 19.33 14.00
CA LYS A 261 -19.40 19.49 15.45
C LYS A 261 -18.04 20.08 15.85
N THR A 262 -16.94 19.43 15.47
CA THR A 262 -15.57 19.89 15.76
C THR A 262 -15.30 21.27 15.15
N ALA A 263 -15.82 21.54 13.95
CA ALA A 263 -15.64 22.82 13.29
C ALA A 263 -16.33 23.97 14.06
N ILE A 264 -17.49 23.72 14.68
CA ILE A 264 -18.16 24.71 15.56
C ILE A 264 -17.28 25.05 16.77
N ILE A 265 -16.58 24.06 17.33
CA ILE A 265 -15.60 24.27 18.42
C ILE A 265 -14.43 25.13 17.91
N HIS A 266 -13.89 24.82 16.73
CA HIS A 266 -12.81 25.60 16.13
C HIS A 266 -13.22 27.05 15.87
N GLU A 267 -14.42 27.29 15.34
CA GLU A 267 -14.95 28.63 15.08
C GLU A 267 -15.19 29.41 16.40
N HIS A 268 -15.62 28.74 17.47
CA HIS A 268 -15.71 29.36 18.80
C HIS A 268 -14.33 29.83 19.28
N VAL A 269 -13.32 28.96 19.23
CA VAL A 269 -11.93 29.29 19.61
C VAL A 269 -11.40 30.43 18.75
N PHE A 270 -11.65 30.40 17.45
CA PHE A 270 -11.24 31.45 16.51
C PHE A 270 -11.82 32.82 16.92
N ARG A 271 -13.15 32.91 17.13
CA ARG A 271 -13.81 34.16 17.55
C ARG A 271 -13.36 34.62 18.92
N GLN A 272 -13.07 33.69 19.83
CA GLN A 272 -12.57 34.01 21.16
C GLN A 272 -11.17 34.65 21.08
N VAL A 273 -10.24 34.04 20.33
CA VAL A 273 -8.87 34.57 20.17
C VAL A 273 -8.87 35.93 19.48
N GLU A 274 -9.69 36.12 18.43
CA GLU A 274 -9.83 37.42 17.74
C GLU A 274 -10.33 38.52 18.68
N ARG A 275 -11.34 38.24 19.51
CA ARG A 275 -11.88 39.20 20.48
C ARG A 275 -10.84 39.66 21.50
N HIS A 276 -9.99 38.74 21.97
CA HIS A 276 -8.98 39.02 22.99
C HIS A 276 -7.63 39.48 22.44
N LYS A 277 -7.40 39.37 21.12
CA LYS A 277 -6.12 39.68 20.44
C LYS A 277 -4.91 38.97 21.06
N ASN A 278 -5.09 37.82 21.70
CA ASN A 278 -4.01 37.04 22.30
C ASN A 278 -4.26 35.52 22.17
N PRO A 279 -3.55 34.81 21.27
CA PRO A 279 -3.67 33.36 21.12
C PRO A 279 -3.04 32.55 22.26
N HIS A 280 -2.10 33.15 23.01
CA HIS A 280 -1.40 32.53 24.15
C HIS A 280 -2.03 32.91 25.50
N ARG A 281 -3.32 33.26 25.49
CA ARG A 281 -4.05 33.50 26.74
C ARG A 281 -4.26 32.17 27.45
N ASP A 282 -3.49 31.93 28.51
CA ASP A 282 -3.64 30.75 29.38
C ASP A 282 -4.96 30.68 30.16
N LYS A 283 -5.79 31.74 30.09
CA LYS A 283 -7.07 31.83 30.78
C LYS A 283 -8.20 31.55 29.78
N GLU A 284 -9.14 30.68 30.15
CA GLU A 284 -10.29 30.30 29.30
C GLU A 284 -9.90 29.55 28.00
N ALA A 285 -8.71 28.94 27.93
CA ALA A 285 -8.30 28.17 26.75
C ALA A 285 -9.06 26.84 26.63
N VAL A 286 -9.26 26.37 25.40
CA VAL A 286 -9.93 25.11 25.08
C VAL A 286 -8.90 24.02 24.81
N TRP A 287 -9.03 22.90 25.51
CA TRP A 287 -8.09 21.78 25.47
C TRP A 287 -8.78 20.49 25.03
N LEU A 288 -8.31 19.89 23.94
CA LEU A 288 -8.74 18.56 23.51
C LEU A 288 -7.99 17.48 24.28
N LEU A 289 -8.72 16.59 24.96
CA LEU A 289 -8.18 15.48 25.76
C LEU A 289 -8.62 14.13 25.21
N SER A 290 -7.66 13.22 25.10
CA SER A 290 -7.93 11.81 24.80
C SER A 290 -7.93 11.00 26.11
N PRO A 291 -9.00 10.23 26.41
CA PRO A 291 -9.06 9.39 27.61
C PRO A 291 -7.90 8.39 27.72
N GLN A 292 -7.46 7.84 26.59
CA GLN A 292 -6.36 6.86 26.53
C GLN A 292 -5.00 7.50 26.87
N ARG A 293 -4.80 8.77 26.47
CA ARG A 293 -3.55 9.49 26.78
C ARG A 293 -3.44 9.84 28.26
N LEU A 294 -4.57 10.08 28.94
CA LEU A 294 -4.58 10.35 30.39
C LEU A 294 -3.92 9.23 31.21
N ILE A 295 -4.11 7.97 30.79
CA ILE A 295 -3.54 6.80 31.46
C ILE A 295 -2.17 6.38 30.92
N SER A 296 -1.77 6.90 29.75
CA SER A 296 -0.50 6.54 29.12
C SER A 296 0.71 6.94 29.99
N GLY A 297 1.72 6.05 30.03
CA GLY A 297 2.95 6.26 30.80
C GLY A 297 2.82 6.14 32.32
N MET A 298 1.66 5.73 32.85
CA MET A 298 1.44 5.50 34.29
C MET A 298 1.38 4.00 34.59
N SER A 299 2.43 3.47 35.22
CA SER A 299 2.55 2.04 35.54
C SER A 299 2.03 1.65 36.92
N TYR A 300 1.83 2.62 37.83
CA TYR A 300 1.43 2.35 39.20
C TYR A 300 -0.02 2.76 39.48
N VAL A 301 -0.68 2.01 40.37
CA VAL A 301 -2.07 2.25 40.81
C VAL A 301 -2.20 3.67 41.38
N GLY A 302 -3.22 4.41 40.95
CA GLY A 302 -3.52 5.77 41.45
C GLY A 302 -2.70 6.93 40.83
N GLN A 303 -1.69 6.65 39.99
CA GLN A 303 -0.89 7.71 39.36
C GLN A 303 -1.68 8.50 38.30
N TRP A 304 -2.43 7.80 37.45
CA TRP A 304 -3.27 8.45 36.44
C TRP A 304 -4.42 9.24 37.10
N GLU A 305 -4.92 8.79 38.26
CA GLU A 305 -5.91 9.53 39.05
C GLU A 305 -5.31 10.83 39.56
N SER A 306 -4.13 10.77 40.16
CA SER A 306 -3.42 11.95 40.68
C SER A 306 -3.14 12.97 39.57
N ARG A 307 -2.77 12.49 38.37
CA ARG A 307 -2.64 13.31 37.17
C ARG A 307 -3.95 13.99 36.80
N LEU A 308 -5.04 13.24 36.72
CA LEU A 308 -6.35 13.79 36.36
C LEU A 308 -6.80 14.87 37.36
N HIS A 309 -6.62 14.64 38.66
CA HIS A 309 -6.90 15.64 39.68
C HIS A 309 -6.03 16.90 39.54
N ALA A 310 -4.73 16.74 39.24
CA ALA A 310 -3.83 17.87 38.98
C ALA A 310 -4.28 18.70 37.77
N ILE A 311 -4.65 18.03 36.68
CA ILE A 311 -5.18 18.66 35.46
C ILE A 311 -6.49 19.40 35.75
N VAL A 312 -7.44 18.76 36.45
CA VAL A 312 -8.72 19.37 36.82
C VAL A 312 -8.50 20.59 37.71
N LYS A 313 -7.60 20.51 38.69
CA LYS A 313 -7.26 21.64 39.55
C LYS A 313 -6.73 22.82 38.73
N HIS A 314 -5.75 22.57 37.86
CA HIS A 314 -5.21 23.61 36.97
C HIS A 314 -6.30 24.19 36.05
N ALA A 315 -7.14 23.33 35.46
CA ALA A 315 -8.26 23.74 34.61
C ALA A 315 -9.29 24.60 35.36
N ARG A 316 -9.60 24.27 36.61
CA ARG A 316 -10.47 25.07 37.46
C ARG A 316 -9.87 26.44 37.76
N ASP A 317 -8.60 26.49 38.14
CA ASP A 317 -7.92 27.71 38.57
C ASP A 317 -7.72 28.69 37.39
N ARG A 318 -7.52 28.17 36.16
CA ARG A 318 -7.38 28.95 34.92
C ARG A 318 -8.67 29.07 34.09
N ASN A 319 -9.78 28.50 34.59
CA ASN A 319 -11.09 28.55 33.94
C ASN A 319 -11.13 27.89 32.55
N LEU A 320 -10.33 26.84 32.33
CA LEU A 320 -10.17 26.14 31.05
C LEU A 320 -11.41 25.31 30.67
N VAL A 321 -11.56 25.04 29.38
CA VAL A 321 -12.57 24.12 28.82
C VAL A 321 -11.89 22.81 28.42
N LEU A 322 -12.31 21.70 29.03
CA LEU A 322 -11.83 20.36 28.72
C LEU A 322 -12.75 19.70 27.69
N CYS A 323 -12.26 19.51 26.48
CA CYS A 323 -12.98 18.92 25.35
C CYS A 323 -12.66 17.43 25.20
N PHE A 324 -13.68 16.59 25.08
CA PHE A 324 -13.54 15.14 24.84
C PHE A 324 -14.25 14.72 23.54
N ASP A 325 -13.53 14.07 22.65
CA ASP A 325 -14.05 13.50 21.39
C ASP A 325 -14.55 12.04 21.55
N ASP A 326 -14.11 11.35 22.61
CA ASP A 326 -14.52 9.99 22.94
C ASP A 326 -14.97 9.87 24.42
N VAL A 327 -16.24 10.19 24.68
CA VAL A 327 -16.81 10.10 26.04
C VAL A 327 -16.92 8.64 26.52
N LEU A 328 -17.25 7.71 25.62
CA LEU A 328 -17.44 6.31 25.98
C LEU A 328 -16.12 5.60 26.32
N GLY A 329 -15.02 6.00 25.67
CA GLY A 329 -13.67 5.54 26.00
C GLY A 329 -13.25 5.83 27.44
N MET A 330 -13.83 6.86 28.09
CA MET A 330 -13.55 7.18 29.50
C MET A 330 -13.96 6.06 30.47
N PHE A 331 -14.91 5.20 30.11
CA PHE A 331 -15.33 4.07 30.95
C PHE A 331 -14.37 2.88 30.88
N GLN A 332 -13.49 2.85 29.89
CA GLN A 332 -12.45 1.83 29.75
C GLN A 332 -11.10 2.33 30.25
N ALA A 333 -10.79 3.60 29.98
CA ALA A 333 -9.56 4.22 30.44
C ALA A 333 -9.45 4.14 31.98
N GLY A 334 -8.38 3.50 32.46
CA GLY A 334 -8.08 3.37 33.90
C GLY A 334 -8.42 2.00 34.50
N LYS A 335 -9.23 1.19 33.81
CA LYS A 335 -9.55 -0.17 34.27
C LYS A 335 -8.36 -1.10 34.12
N THR A 336 -8.02 -1.80 35.18
CA THR A 336 -6.99 -2.84 35.21
C THR A 336 -7.57 -4.12 35.82
N SER A 337 -6.83 -5.22 35.76
CA SER A 337 -7.22 -6.46 36.47
C SER A 337 -7.35 -6.28 37.98
N GLN A 338 -6.73 -5.22 38.55
CA GLN A 338 -6.69 -4.94 39.98
C GLN A 338 -7.59 -3.76 40.41
N SER A 339 -8.10 -2.94 39.49
CA SER A 339 -8.98 -1.81 39.79
C SER A 339 -10.06 -1.64 38.74
N SER A 340 -11.31 -1.50 39.19
CA SER A 340 -12.47 -1.22 38.34
C SER A 340 -12.70 0.28 38.11
N LEU A 341 -11.90 1.14 38.75
CA LEU A 341 -12.01 2.60 38.61
C LEU A 341 -11.67 3.03 37.18
N SER A 342 -12.45 3.96 36.66
CA SER A 342 -12.28 4.49 35.31
C SER A 342 -12.22 6.01 35.33
N VAL A 343 -11.67 6.61 34.26
CA VAL A 343 -11.65 8.07 34.08
C VAL A 343 -13.05 8.67 34.23
N ALA A 344 -14.07 8.02 33.66
CA ALA A 344 -15.46 8.43 33.83
C ALA A 344 -15.91 8.44 35.30
N GLY A 345 -15.51 7.44 36.08
CA GLY A 345 -15.84 7.34 37.51
C GLY A 345 -15.21 8.46 38.35
N VAL A 346 -14.01 8.93 37.99
CA VAL A 346 -13.34 10.05 38.67
C VAL A 346 -13.88 11.39 38.21
N LEU A 347 -14.16 11.54 36.91
CA LEU A 347 -14.60 12.80 36.31
C LEU A 347 -16.07 13.12 36.63
N LYS A 348 -16.94 12.10 36.72
CA LYS A 348 -18.36 12.27 37.02
C LYS A 348 -18.64 13.14 38.27
N PRO A 349 -18.10 12.85 39.47
CA PRO A 349 -18.37 13.68 40.64
C PRO A 349 -17.84 15.12 40.50
N ILE A 350 -16.78 15.34 39.72
CA ILE A 350 -16.21 16.67 39.44
C ILE A 350 -17.15 17.48 38.52
N ILE A 351 -17.74 16.80 37.52
CA ILE A 351 -18.74 17.37 36.62
C ILE A 351 -20.04 17.67 37.39
N GLU A 352 -20.50 16.76 38.26
CA GLU A 352 -21.68 16.96 39.11
C GLU A 352 -21.54 18.20 40.00
N ARG A 353 -20.34 18.41 40.55
CA ARG A 353 -20.00 19.58 41.38
C ARG A 353 -19.74 20.87 40.59
N ARG A 354 -19.78 20.82 39.25
CA ARG A 354 -19.54 21.98 38.35
C ARG A 354 -18.19 22.64 38.59
N GLU A 355 -17.16 21.84 38.93
CA GLU A 355 -15.82 22.39 39.25
C GLU A 355 -15.04 22.83 38.00
N VAL A 356 -15.26 22.14 36.87
CA VAL A 356 -14.56 22.34 35.59
C VAL A 356 -15.53 22.38 34.42
N ARG A 357 -15.23 23.16 33.37
CA ARG A 357 -16.02 23.16 32.14
C ARG A 357 -15.65 21.98 31.27
N VAL A 358 -16.65 21.20 30.88
CA VAL A 358 -16.49 20.06 29.99
C VAL A 358 -17.29 20.28 28.72
N LEU A 359 -16.64 20.06 27.59
CA LEU A 359 -17.25 20.04 26.27
C LEU A 359 -17.05 18.63 25.69
N ALA A 360 -18.07 18.09 25.04
CA ALA A 360 -17.95 16.80 24.37
C ALA A 360 -18.65 16.82 23.02
N GLU A 361 -18.24 15.93 22.13
CA GLU A 361 -18.95 15.64 20.88
C GLU A 361 -19.32 14.16 20.80
N MET A 362 -20.56 13.85 20.37
CA MET A 362 -21.03 12.47 20.21
C MET A 362 -21.99 12.33 19.03
N THR A 363 -22.13 11.09 18.53
CA THR A 363 -23.23 10.71 17.64
C THR A 363 -24.47 10.32 18.44
N PRO A 364 -25.68 10.36 17.83
CA PRO A 364 -26.89 9.85 18.47
C PRO A 364 -26.76 8.40 18.96
N GLU A 365 -26.06 7.56 18.22
CA GLU A 365 -25.82 6.15 18.55
C GLU A 365 -24.92 6.01 19.78
N ALA A 366 -23.80 6.73 19.81
CA ALA A 366 -22.92 6.77 20.97
C ALA A 366 -23.63 7.33 22.21
N PHE A 367 -24.52 8.32 22.04
CA PHE A 367 -25.30 8.87 23.14
C PHE A 367 -26.34 7.88 23.69
N ARG A 368 -26.97 7.05 22.82
CA ARG A 368 -27.84 5.96 23.28
C ARG A 368 -27.07 4.97 24.16
N VAL A 369 -25.88 4.56 23.71
CA VAL A 369 -25.00 3.68 24.50
C VAL A 369 -24.58 4.34 25.82
N LEU A 370 -24.30 5.65 25.83
CA LEU A 370 -24.00 6.38 27.06
C LEU A 370 -25.17 6.35 28.04
N ARG A 371 -26.40 6.58 27.57
CA ARG A 371 -27.61 6.56 28.41
C ARG A 371 -27.92 5.18 28.98
N GLU A 372 -27.72 4.13 28.19
CA GLU A 372 -27.84 2.74 28.65
C GLU A 372 -26.79 2.40 29.70
N ARG A 373 -25.58 2.93 29.54
CA ARG A 373 -24.43 2.64 30.42
C ARG A 373 -24.45 3.41 31.74
N ASP A 374 -24.66 4.72 31.66
CA ASP A 374 -24.71 5.63 32.81
C ASP A 374 -25.64 6.81 32.51
N ARG A 375 -26.93 6.59 32.78
CA ARG A 375 -27.95 7.63 32.67
C ARG A 375 -27.62 8.87 33.51
N GLY A 376 -27.02 8.69 34.69
CA GLY A 376 -26.67 9.80 35.56
C GLY A 376 -25.67 10.75 34.92
N LEU A 377 -24.60 10.22 34.30
CA LEU A 377 -23.64 11.06 33.56
C LEU A 377 -24.29 11.70 32.32
N ALA A 378 -25.12 10.96 31.58
CA ALA A 378 -25.81 11.48 30.39
C ALA A 378 -26.72 12.68 30.71
N ASP A 379 -27.45 12.61 31.83
CA ASP A 379 -28.42 13.63 32.24
C ASP A 379 -27.73 14.94 32.73
N LEU A 380 -26.41 14.92 33.01
CA LEU A 380 -25.64 16.13 33.38
C LEU A 380 -25.40 17.07 32.19
N PHE A 381 -25.24 16.51 30.99
CA PHE A 381 -24.91 17.28 29.79
C PHE A 381 -26.07 18.17 29.32
N HIS A 382 -25.76 19.41 28.98
CA HIS A 382 -26.60 20.25 28.14
C HIS A 382 -26.40 19.85 26.68
N ILE A 383 -27.45 19.37 26.02
CA ILE A 383 -27.38 18.88 24.64
C ILE A 383 -27.56 20.05 23.68
N LEU A 384 -26.55 20.31 22.85
CA LEU A 384 -26.63 21.20 21.69
C LEU A 384 -26.73 20.35 20.40
N PRO A 385 -27.93 20.23 19.79
CA PRO A 385 -28.12 19.39 18.61
C PRO A 385 -27.51 20.02 17.35
N ILE A 386 -26.67 19.27 16.64
CA ILE A 386 -26.02 19.66 15.38
C ILE A 386 -26.53 18.79 14.23
N ASN A 387 -27.51 19.30 13.51
CA ASN A 387 -28.14 18.62 12.37
C ASN A 387 -27.30 18.76 11.09
N GLU A 388 -27.47 17.85 10.13
CA GLU A 388 -26.89 17.98 8.78
C GLU A 388 -27.43 19.23 8.06
N LEU A 389 -26.58 19.93 7.29
CA LEU A 389 -27.03 21.04 6.45
C LEU A 389 -27.78 20.50 5.23
N ALA A 390 -28.95 21.08 4.94
CA ALA A 390 -29.79 20.68 3.81
C ALA A 390 -29.67 21.65 2.62
N GLY A 391 -29.93 21.12 1.42
CA GLY A 391 -30.15 21.91 0.20
C GLY A 391 -29.04 22.91 -0.11
N ASP A 392 -29.44 24.18 -0.23
CA ASP A 392 -28.60 25.29 -0.69
C ASP A 392 -27.53 25.70 0.33
N ASP A 393 -27.83 25.58 1.63
CA ASP A 393 -26.88 25.96 2.68
C ASP A 393 -25.64 25.06 2.64
N ASN A 394 -25.83 23.76 2.43
CA ASN A 394 -24.70 22.84 2.23
C ASN A 394 -23.84 23.24 1.03
N LEU A 395 -24.47 23.57 -0.11
CA LEU A 395 -23.75 23.99 -1.31
C LEU A 395 -22.95 25.28 -1.04
N ARG A 396 -23.54 26.26 -0.35
CA ARG A 396 -22.86 27.51 0.01
C ARG A 396 -21.65 27.27 0.91
N VAL A 397 -21.77 26.38 1.90
CA VAL A 397 -20.63 25.99 2.74
C VAL A 397 -19.54 25.33 1.90
N LEU A 398 -19.89 24.37 1.04
CA LEU A 398 -18.89 23.67 0.22
C LEU A 398 -18.20 24.59 -0.79
N ILE A 399 -18.91 25.54 -1.40
CA ILE A 399 -18.31 26.58 -2.28
C ILE A 399 -17.34 27.44 -1.47
N GLY A 400 -17.73 27.84 -0.25
CA GLY A 400 -16.84 28.59 0.64
C GLY A 400 -15.59 27.80 1.01
N THR A 401 -15.74 26.52 1.36
CA THR A 401 -14.62 25.61 1.62
C THR A 401 -13.73 25.43 0.40
N GLN A 402 -14.32 25.25 -0.80
CA GLN A 402 -13.57 25.14 -2.05
C GLN A 402 -12.66 26.37 -2.24
N ARG A 403 -13.20 27.58 -2.14
CA ARG A 403 -12.43 28.83 -2.29
C ARG A 403 -11.29 28.94 -1.28
N GLN A 404 -11.53 28.55 -0.04
CA GLN A 404 -10.49 28.54 1.00
C GLN A 404 -9.37 27.54 0.66
N LEU A 405 -9.72 26.35 0.17
CA LEU A 405 -8.76 25.33 -0.23
C LEU A 405 -7.96 25.73 -1.47
N GLU A 406 -8.61 26.35 -2.47
CA GLU A 406 -7.96 26.90 -3.67
C GLU A 406 -6.88 27.92 -3.29
N ALA A 407 -7.22 28.86 -2.40
CA ALA A 407 -6.29 29.88 -1.92
C ALA A 407 -5.13 29.27 -1.12
N ARG A 408 -5.43 28.29 -0.24
CA ARG A 408 -4.44 27.67 0.65
C ARG A 408 -3.46 26.77 -0.10
N HIS A 409 -3.94 25.95 -1.03
CA HIS A 409 -3.13 24.95 -1.76
C HIS A 409 -2.76 25.39 -3.19
N ARG A 410 -3.03 26.65 -3.54
CA ARG A 410 -2.73 27.23 -4.87
C ARG A 410 -3.22 26.35 -6.02
N CYS A 411 -4.42 25.81 -5.89
CA CYS A 411 -5.08 25.01 -6.92
C CYS A 411 -6.39 25.68 -7.35
N ARG A 412 -7.01 25.21 -8.42
CA ARG A 412 -8.33 25.66 -8.88
C ARG A 412 -9.23 24.44 -9.08
N PHE A 413 -10.49 24.49 -8.68
CA PHE A 413 -11.44 23.44 -9.04
C PHE A 413 -12.23 23.84 -10.29
N GLY A 414 -12.39 22.90 -11.22
CA GLY A 414 -13.25 23.08 -12.39
C GLY A 414 -14.73 23.19 -12.00
N ILE A 415 -15.54 23.77 -12.89
CA ILE A 415 -16.97 24.01 -12.66
C ILE A 415 -17.73 22.70 -12.34
N ASP A 416 -17.33 21.61 -13.00
CA ASP A 416 -17.96 20.29 -12.84
C ASP A 416 -17.49 19.54 -11.59
N ALA A 417 -16.41 19.97 -10.92
CA ALA A 417 -15.76 19.22 -9.83
C ALA A 417 -16.63 19.14 -8.57
N LEU A 418 -17.17 20.25 -8.10
CA LEU A 418 -18.01 20.26 -6.91
C LEU A 418 -19.32 19.46 -7.09
N PRO A 419 -20.06 19.59 -8.21
CA PRO A 419 -21.21 18.74 -8.49
C PRO A 419 -20.89 17.24 -8.44
N ILE A 420 -19.78 16.79 -9.05
CA ILE A 420 -19.41 15.37 -9.02
C ILE A 420 -18.97 14.92 -7.62
N VAL A 421 -18.29 15.78 -6.85
CA VAL A 421 -17.97 15.49 -5.44
C VAL A 421 -19.23 15.28 -4.63
N ILE A 422 -20.22 16.18 -4.73
CA ILE A 422 -21.48 16.07 -3.99
C ILE A 422 -22.22 14.79 -4.39
N ASP A 423 -22.31 14.50 -5.68
CA ASP A 423 -22.95 13.28 -6.18
C ASP A 423 -22.25 12.03 -5.63
N LEU A 424 -20.92 11.91 -5.78
CA LEU A 424 -20.15 10.77 -5.25
C LEU A 424 -20.32 10.58 -3.74
N GLN A 425 -20.18 11.66 -2.96
CA GLN A 425 -20.32 11.60 -1.49
C GLN A 425 -21.75 11.28 -1.06
N ARG A 426 -22.78 11.77 -1.78
CA ARG A 426 -24.18 11.45 -1.48
C ARG A 426 -24.49 9.97 -1.74
N ARG A 427 -23.93 9.38 -2.80
CA ARG A 427 -24.15 7.98 -3.16
C ARG A 427 -23.51 7.00 -2.19
N TYR A 428 -22.25 7.25 -1.85
CA TYR A 428 -21.34 6.24 -1.31
C TYR A 428 -20.86 6.55 0.11
N ALA A 429 -21.11 7.74 0.66
CA ALA A 429 -20.77 8.08 2.04
C ALA A 429 -22.05 8.43 2.81
N ARG A 430 -22.82 7.40 3.18
CA ARG A 430 -24.17 7.52 3.78
C ARG A 430 -24.13 7.62 5.30
N ASP A 431 -23.16 6.97 5.94
CA ASP A 431 -22.92 7.00 7.38
C ASP A 431 -22.39 8.35 7.90
N THR A 432 -22.06 9.26 6.99
CA THR A 432 -21.51 10.58 7.29
C THR A 432 -22.40 11.68 6.72
N ALA A 433 -22.40 12.83 7.38
CA ALA A 433 -23.22 13.98 7.02
C ALA A 433 -22.45 15.02 6.21
N PHE A 434 -23.19 15.76 5.40
CA PHE A 434 -22.76 17.04 4.86
C PHE A 434 -22.76 18.14 5.95
N PRO A 435 -21.90 19.17 5.82
CA PRO A 435 -20.95 19.41 4.74
C PRO A 435 -19.64 18.62 4.86
N GLY A 436 -19.36 17.98 6.00
CA GLY A 436 -18.02 17.47 6.33
C GLY A 436 -17.51 16.39 5.38
N LYS A 437 -18.35 15.47 4.88
CA LYS A 437 -17.92 14.46 3.90
C LYS A 437 -17.47 15.06 2.56
N GLY A 438 -18.17 16.11 2.11
CA GLY A 438 -17.80 16.87 0.91
C GLY A 438 -16.52 17.68 1.14
N ALA A 439 -16.48 18.46 2.22
CA ALA A 439 -15.33 19.29 2.59
C ALA A 439 -14.04 18.46 2.78
N GLY A 440 -14.16 17.30 3.44
CA GLY A 440 -13.04 16.39 3.65
C GLY A 440 -12.51 15.79 2.34
N PHE A 441 -13.38 15.48 1.38
CA PHE A 441 -12.95 14.99 0.07
C PHE A 441 -12.34 16.11 -0.79
N LEU A 442 -12.93 17.31 -0.81
CA LEU A 442 -12.33 18.49 -1.45
C LEU A 442 -10.93 18.79 -0.91
N ARG A 443 -10.75 18.71 0.42
CA ARG A 443 -9.44 18.93 1.05
C ARG A 443 -8.41 17.92 0.56
N ARG A 444 -8.77 16.64 0.45
CA ARG A 444 -7.86 15.61 -0.09
C ARG A 444 -7.48 15.88 -1.54
N LEU A 445 -8.44 16.31 -2.37
CA LEU A 445 -8.18 16.69 -3.75
C LEU A 445 -7.25 17.90 -3.84
N ALA A 446 -7.50 18.94 -3.05
CA ALA A 446 -6.66 20.14 -3.03
C ALA A 446 -5.21 19.85 -2.59
N ILE A 447 -5.03 18.96 -1.60
CA ILE A 447 -3.69 18.52 -1.15
C ILE A 447 -3.00 17.68 -2.23
N LYS A 448 -3.74 16.80 -2.91
CA LYS A 448 -3.17 15.93 -3.96
C LYS A 448 -2.73 16.73 -5.18
N GLU A 449 -3.52 17.74 -5.56
CA GLU A 449 -3.29 18.60 -6.74
C GLU A 449 -2.71 19.96 -6.31
N GLU A 450 -1.90 19.98 -5.24
CA GLU A 450 -1.30 21.19 -4.71
C GLU A 450 -0.34 21.82 -5.74
N ASN A 451 -0.47 23.14 -5.95
CA ASN A 451 0.22 23.89 -7.01
C ASN A 451 -0.06 23.41 -8.46
N ALA A 452 -1.15 22.70 -8.71
CA ALA A 452 -1.53 22.33 -10.08
C ALA A 452 -1.90 23.57 -10.92
N GLU A 453 -1.36 23.66 -12.14
CA GLU A 453 -1.65 24.75 -13.07
C GLU A 453 -3.05 24.63 -13.69
N GLU A 454 -3.45 23.39 -13.98
CA GLU A 454 -4.76 23.05 -14.54
C GLU A 454 -5.82 22.91 -13.44
N PRO A 455 -7.08 23.34 -13.72
CA PRO A 455 -8.16 23.19 -12.77
C PRO A 455 -8.53 21.72 -12.59
N ILE A 456 -8.78 21.32 -11.34
CA ILE A 456 -9.22 19.97 -10.97
C ILE A 456 -10.52 19.64 -11.69
N ALA A 457 -10.43 18.80 -12.71
CA ALA A 457 -11.54 18.43 -13.58
C ALA A 457 -12.30 17.21 -13.03
N ARG A 458 -13.46 16.94 -13.64
CA ARG A 458 -14.31 15.78 -13.32
C ARG A 458 -13.51 14.47 -13.28
N ASP A 459 -12.63 14.26 -14.26
CA ASP A 459 -11.87 13.01 -14.39
C ASP A 459 -10.88 12.80 -13.25
N GLN A 460 -10.24 13.87 -12.75
CA GLN A 460 -9.37 13.81 -11.56
C GLN A 460 -10.20 13.47 -10.31
N VAL A 461 -11.41 14.03 -10.17
CA VAL A 461 -12.29 13.69 -9.04
C VAL A 461 -12.68 12.20 -9.07
N ILE A 462 -13.07 11.69 -10.24
CA ILE A 462 -13.44 10.28 -10.41
C ILE A 462 -12.22 9.38 -10.20
N ALA A 463 -11.04 9.76 -10.70
CA ALA A 463 -9.80 9.03 -10.51
C ALA A 463 -9.40 8.94 -9.03
N ALA A 464 -9.49 10.04 -8.29
CA ALA A 464 -9.22 10.06 -6.85
C ALA A 464 -10.22 9.19 -6.06
N PHE A 465 -11.50 9.20 -6.46
CA PHE A 465 -12.50 8.33 -5.84
C PHE A 465 -12.27 6.85 -6.19
N HIS A 466 -11.89 6.55 -7.43
CA HIS A 466 -11.50 5.20 -7.87
C HIS A 466 -10.31 4.68 -7.06
N GLU A 467 -9.26 5.48 -6.87
CA GLU A 467 -8.10 5.10 -6.07
C GLU A 467 -8.47 4.83 -4.60
N GLN A 468 -9.37 5.64 -4.03
CA GLN A 468 -9.84 5.45 -2.65
C GLN A 468 -10.68 4.17 -2.49
N THR A 469 -11.57 3.89 -3.45
CA THR A 469 -12.64 2.88 -3.29
C THR A 469 -12.39 1.58 -4.04
N GLY A 470 -11.55 1.60 -5.07
CA GLY A 470 -11.35 0.51 -6.02
C GLY A 470 -12.42 0.41 -7.12
N LEU A 471 -13.53 1.14 -7.01
CA LEU A 471 -14.67 1.07 -7.94
C LEU A 471 -14.27 1.49 -9.36
N PRO A 472 -14.49 0.67 -10.42
CA PRO A 472 -14.12 1.02 -11.79
C PRO A 472 -14.64 2.39 -12.23
N ARG A 473 -13.89 3.10 -13.07
CA ARG A 473 -14.33 4.41 -13.60
C ARG A 473 -15.64 4.30 -14.38
N SER A 474 -15.81 3.23 -15.16
CA SER A 474 -17.06 2.90 -15.86
C SER A 474 -18.23 2.69 -14.90
N PHE A 475 -17.95 2.21 -13.68
CA PHE A 475 -18.96 2.09 -12.62
C PHE A 475 -19.31 3.46 -12.02
N LEU A 476 -18.31 4.29 -11.69
CA LEU A 476 -18.49 5.58 -11.04
C LEU A 476 -19.08 6.67 -11.95
N ASP A 477 -18.67 6.72 -13.21
CA ASP A 477 -19.07 7.74 -14.17
C ASP A 477 -20.36 7.36 -14.89
N GLN A 478 -21.41 8.17 -14.73
CA GLN A 478 -22.70 7.96 -15.40
C GLN A 478 -22.64 8.18 -16.92
N ARG A 479 -21.62 8.91 -17.43
CA ARG A 479 -21.44 9.11 -18.87
C ARG A 479 -20.89 7.88 -19.58
N GLN A 480 -20.33 6.92 -18.83
CA GLN A 480 -19.76 5.70 -19.38
C GLN A 480 -20.76 4.55 -19.28
N THR A 481 -20.90 3.82 -20.38
CA THR A 481 -21.68 2.57 -20.42
C THR A 481 -20.88 1.44 -19.81
N LEU A 482 -21.52 0.63 -18.97
CA LEU A 482 -20.96 -0.62 -18.48
C LEU A 482 -21.55 -1.76 -19.31
N SER A 483 -20.76 -2.32 -20.23
CA SER A 483 -21.20 -3.44 -21.06
C SER A 483 -21.29 -4.72 -20.22
N PRO A 484 -22.43 -5.42 -20.21
CA PRO A 484 -22.56 -6.73 -19.56
C PRO A 484 -21.53 -7.74 -20.06
N ASP A 485 -21.19 -7.71 -21.35
CA ASP A 485 -20.23 -8.62 -21.96
C ASP A 485 -18.80 -8.34 -21.50
N ASP A 486 -18.45 -7.08 -21.24
CA ASP A 486 -17.15 -6.71 -20.69
C ASP A 486 -16.97 -7.20 -19.25
N VAL A 487 -18.03 -7.04 -18.43
CA VAL A 487 -18.07 -7.58 -17.07
C VAL A 487 -17.91 -9.09 -17.10
N LYS A 488 -18.67 -9.77 -17.97
CA LYS A 488 -18.66 -11.22 -18.13
C LYS A 488 -17.29 -11.74 -18.55
N ARG A 489 -16.64 -11.08 -19.52
CA ARG A 489 -15.30 -11.40 -19.99
C ARG A 489 -14.27 -11.26 -18.87
N ALA A 490 -14.27 -10.12 -18.16
CA ALA A 490 -13.32 -9.87 -17.08
C ALA A 490 -13.47 -10.86 -15.91
N LEU A 491 -14.71 -11.28 -15.59
CA LEU A 491 -14.94 -12.32 -14.59
C LEU A 491 -14.45 -13.69 -15.06
N ARG A 492 -14.69 -14.06 -16.33
CA ARG A 492 -14.30 -15.36 -16.91
C ARG A 492 -12.79 -15.56 -17.00
N GLU A 493 -12.01 -14.50 -17.08
CA GLU A 493 -10.54 -14.57 -17.03
C GLU A 493 -10.03 -15.16 -15.70
N ARG A 494 -10.80 -15.02 -14.62
CA ARG A 494 -10.40 -15.42 -13.25
C ARG A 494 -11.26 -16.52 -12.65
N PHE A 495 -12.43 -16.77 -13.24
CA PHE A 495 -13.43 -17.69 -12.75
C PHE A 495 -14.01 -18.50 -13.91
N VAL A 496 -13.73 -19.80 -13.88
CA VAL A 496 -14.06 -20.75 -14.96
C VAL A 496 -15.35 -21.49 -14.62
N GLY A 497 -16.19 -21.71 -15.64
CA GLY A 497 -17.47 -22.40 -15.50
C GLY A 497 -18.53 -21.55 -14.81
N GLN A 498 -19.54 -22.22 -14.23
CA GLN A 498 -20.57 -21.62 -13.37
C GLN A 498 -21.28 -20.43 -14.03
N ALA A 499 -21.87 -20.67 -15.21
CA ALA A 499 -22.47 -19.62 -16.04
C ALA A 499 -23.52 -18.79 -15.29
N ASP A 500 -24.32 -19.43 -14.44
CA ASP A 500 -25.36 -18.78 -13.63
C ASP A 500 -24.78 -17.84 -12.59
N ALA A 501 -23.66 -18.21 -11.95
CA ALA A 501 -22.97 -17.34 -11.00
C ALA A 501 -22.40 -16.10 -11.69
N VAL A 502 -21.79 -16.28 -12.87
CA VAL A 502 -21.28 -15.16 -13.68
C VAL A 502 -22.43 -14.25 -14.12
N GLN A 503 -23.54 -14.82 -14.57
CA GLN A 503 -24.71 -14.06 -14.98
C GLN A 503 -25.31 -13.26 -13.82
N ALA A 504 -25.45 -13.88 -12.64
CA ALA A 504 -25.90 -13.21 -11.44
C ALA A 504 -24.99 -12.02 -11.05
N ALA A 505 -23.67 -12.21 -11.12
CA ALA A 505 -22.71 -11.12 -10.90
C ALA A 505 -22.91 -9.95 -11.86
N VAL A 506 -23.08 -10.23 -13.16
CA VAL A 506 -23.33 -9.21 -14.19
C VAL A 506 -24.62 -8.43 -13.88
N GLU A 507 -25.70 -9.12 -13.52
CA GLU A 507 -26.97 -8.49 -13.15
C GLU A 507 -26.84 -7.59 -11.92
N ILE A 508 -26.19 -8.08 -10.87
CA ILE A 508 -25.96 -7.33 -9.62
C ILE A 508 -25.16 -6.07 -9.89
N ILE A 509 -24.07 -6.19 -10.64
CA ILE A 509 -23.20 -5.06 -10.99
C ILE A 509 -23.99 -4.05 -11.84
N GLY A 510 -24.82 -4.54 -12.77
CA GLY A 510 -25.72 -3.72 -13.58
C GLY A 510 -26.75 -2.96 -12.72
N LEU A 511 -27.41 -3.64 -11.78
CA LEU A 511 -28.38 -3.04 -10.86
C LEU A 511 -27.73 -1.98 -9.96
N ALA A 512 -26.54 -2.28 -9.42
CA ALA A 512 -25.78 -1.35 -8.58
C ALA A 512 -25.30 -0.13 -9.38
N LYS A 513 -24.88 -0.33 -10.65
CA LYS A 513 -24.52 0.75 -11.57
C LYS A 513 -25.72 1.64 -11.90
N ALA A 514 -26.88 1.02 -12.17
CA ALA A 514 -28.13 1.71 -12.45
C ALA A 514 -28.79 2.34 -11.21
N ARG A 515 -28.32 1.98 -10.00
CA ARG A 515 -28.89 2.39 -8.70
C ARG A 515 -30.34 1.99 -8.51
N LEU A 516 -30.70 0.82 -8.99
CA LEU A 516 -32.02 0.23 -8.75
C LEU A 516 -32.03 -0.66 -7.50
N ASN A 517 -30.89 -0.78 -6.81
CA ASN A 517 -30.80 -1.46 -5.52
C ASN A 517 -31.33 -0.57 -4.38
N ASP A 518 -31.78 -1.21 -3.30
CA ASP A 518 -32.23 -0.49 -2.11
C ASP A 518 -31.06 0.32 -1.51
N PRO A 519 -31.20 1.66 -1.39
CA PRO A 519 -30.18 2.52 -0.83
C PRO A 519 -29.77 2.21 0.62
N ALA A 520 -30.63 1.54 1.40
CA ALA A 520 -30.41 1.22 2.80
C ALA A 520 -29.82 -0.18 3.02
N ARG A 521 -29.64 -0.97 1.97
CA ARG A 521 -29.12 -2.35 2.05
C ARG A 521 -27.73 -2.45 1.40
N PRO A 522 -26.98 -3.54 1.64
CA PRO A 522 -25.76 -3.82 0.88
C PRO A 522 -26.02 -3.80 -0.62
N LEU A 523 -24.96 -3.62 -1.44
CA LEU A 523 -25.07 -3.60 -2.91
C LEU A 523 -25.72 -4.87 -3.44
N ALA A 524 -25.41 -6.00 -2.81
CA ALA A 524 -26.11 -7.26 -2.96
C ALA A 524 -25.79 -8.21 -1.80
N SER A 525 -26.67 -9.19 -1.61
CA SER A 525 -26.52 -10.29 -0.68
C SER A 525 -26.76 -11.62 -1.38
N LEU A 526 -25.75 -12.50 -1.32
CA LEU A 526 -25.68 -13.73 -2.12
C LEU A 526 -25.49 -14.94 -1.21
N LEU A 527 -26.23 -16.01 -1.49
CA LEU A 527 -25.98 -17.33 -0.90
C LEU A 527 -25.52 -18.30 -1.99
N LEU A 528 -24.27 -18.73 -1.92
CA LEU A 528 -23.66 -19.68 -2.83
C LEU A 528 -23.79 -21.09 -2.27
N LEU A 529 -24.52 -21.96 -2.97
CA LEU A 529 -24.80 -23.33 -2.55
C LEU A 529 -24.01 -24.31 -3.41
N GLY A 530 -23.38 -25.33 -2.83
CA GLY A 530 -22.77 -26.41 -3.63
C GLY A 530 -21.71 -27.18 -2.85
N PRO A 531 -21.08 -28.21 -3.43
CA PRO A 531 -20.04 -28.97 -2.75
C PRO A 531 -18.76 -28.15 -2.52
N THR A 532 -17.85 -28.69 -1.70
CA THR A 532 -16.56 -28.03 -1.46
C THR A 532 -15.69 -28.05 -2.71
N GLY A 533 -14.95 -26.97 -2.97
CA GLY A 533 -13.97 -26.94 -4.05
C GLY A 533 -14.51 -26.66 -5.45
N VAL A 534 -15.79 -26.32 -5.60
CA VAL A 534 -16.40 -25.91 -6.89
C VAL A 534 -16.17 -24.44 -7.29
N GLY A 535 -15.56 -23.64 -6.39
CA GLY A 535 -15.19 -22.25 -6.70
C GLY A 535 -15.99 -21.15 -6.00
N LYS A 536 -16.84 -21.46 -5.01
CA LYS A 536 -17.62 -20.46 -4.24
C LYS A 536 -16.76 -19.29 -3.71
N THR A 537 -15.63 -19.60 -3.04
CA THR A 537 -14.68 -18.59 -2.56
C THR A 537 -13.98 -17.85 -3.71
N GLN A 538 -13.72 -18.53 -4.82
CA GLN A 538 -13.05 -17.94 -5.99
C GLN A 538 -13.97 -16.94 -6.72
N PHE A 539 -15.28 -17.19 -6.74
CA PHE A 539 -16.28 -16.25 -7.22
C PHE A 539 -16.25 -14.95 -6.40
N ALA A 540 -16.24 -15.04 -5.07
CA ALA A 540 -16.15 -13.86 -4.19
C ALA A 540 -14.86 -13.06 -4.41
N LYS A 541 -13.72 -13.75 -4.58
CA LYS A 541 -12.43 -13.12 -4.93
C LYS A 541 -12.47 -12.40 -6.27
N SER A 542 -13.09 -13.04 -7.27
CA SER A 542 -13.20 -12.48 -8.62
C SER A 542 -14.09 -11.24 -8.65
N LEU A 543 -15.19 -11.25 -7.88
CA LEU A 543 -16.02 -10.07 -7.65
C LEU A 543 -15.24 -8.94 -6.97
N ALA A 544 -14.47 -9.25 -5.92
CA ALA A 544 -13.67 -8.26 -5.20
C ALA A 544 -12.62 -7.61 -6.12
N ALA A 545 -11.89 -8.43 -6.89
CA ALA A 545 -10.89 -7.95 -7.84
C ALA A 545 -11.50 -7.09 -8.95
N TYR A 546 -12.68 -7.45 -9.46
CA TYR A 546 -13.35 -6.70 -10.51
C TYR A 546 -13.92 -5.37 -10.02
N LEU A 547 -14.68 -5.39 -8.92
CA LEU A 547 -15.39 -4.20 -8.42
C LEU A 547 -14.52 -3.30 -7.56
N PHE A 548 -13.53 -3.81 -6.85
CA PHE A 548 -12.73 -3.02 -5.93
C PHE A 548 -11.23 -3.03 -6.31
N GLY A 549 -10.91 -3.55 -7.50
CA GLY A 549 -9.58 -3.51 -8.11
C GLY A 549 -8.59 -4.56 -7.58
N GLN A 550 -8.81 -5.10 -6.38
CA GLN A 550 -7.85 -5.98 -5.69
C GLN A 550 -8.56 -7.13 -4.96
N GLU A 551 -7.87 -8.28 -4.80
CA GLU A 551 -8.43 -9.45 -4.10
C GLU A 551 -8.45 -9.29 -2.58
N ASP A 552 -7.58 -8.45 -2.01
CA ASP A 552 -7.55 -8.12 -0.57
C ASP A 552 -8.77 -7.29 -0.13
N ARG A 553 -9.54 -6.78 -1.11
CA ARG A 553 -10.87 -6.21 -0.89
C ARG A 553 -11.93 -7.26 -0.50
N LEU A 554 -11.53 -8.53 -0.37
CA LEU A 554 -12.32 -9.60 0.21
C LEU A 554 -12.07 -9.73 1.73
N LEU A 555 -13.06 -9.35 2.53
CA LEU A 555 -13.07 -9.59 3.98
C LEU A 555 -13.67 -10.96 4.26
N ARG A 556 -12.84 -11.94 4.64
CA ARG A 556 -13.27 -13.32 4.86
C ARG A 556 -13.41 -13.66 6.34
N PHE A 557 -14.54 -14.24 6.70
CA PHE A 557 -14.85 -14.75 8.04
C PHE A 557 -15.22 -16.24 7.92
N ASP A 558 -14.47 -17.11 8.60
CA ASP A 558 -14.74 -18.55 8.64
C ASP A 558 -15.71 -18.87 9.77
N MET A 559 -16.89 -19.41 9.45
CA MET A 559 -17.93 -19.64 10.45
C MET A 559 -17.62 -20.82 11.37
N ASN A 560 -16.60 -21.63 11.08
CA ASN A 560 -16.08 -22.62 12.03
C ASN A 560 -15.47 -21.98 13.30
N GLU A 561 -15.02 -20.71 13.22
CA GLU A 561 -14.53 -19.97 14.40
C GLU A 561 -15.68 -19.45 15.28
N TYR A 562 -16.92 -19.43 14.75
CA TYR A 562 -18.10 -18.83 15.39
C TYR A 562 -19.22 -19.83 15.67
N VAL A 563 -18.87 -21.10 15.89
CA VAL A 563 -19.81 -22.18 16.24
C VAL A 563 -20.39 -21.99 17.65
N SER A 564 -19.61 -21.40 18.56
CA SER A 564 -20.02 -21.13 19.95
C SER A 564 -20.62 -19.74 20.10
N ALA A 565 -21.68 -19.62 20.92
CA ALA A 565 -22.28 -18.34 21.31
C ALA A 565 -21.25 -17.34 21.88
N SER A 566 -20.22 -17.82 22.58
CA SER A 566 -19.17 -16.97 23.17
C SER A 566 -18.22 -16.34 22.16
N ALA A 567 -18.15 -16.85 20.93
CA ALA A 567 -17.32 -16.32 19.86
C ALA A 567 -18.01 -15.18 19.09
N VAL A 568 -19.35 -15.19 19.00
CA VAL A 568 -20.14 -14.22 18.24
C VAL A 568 -19.89 -12.76 18.67
N PRO A 569 -19.77 -12.42 19.97
CA PRO A 569 -19.47 -11.05 20.40
C PRO A 569 -18.15 -10.50 19.86
N GLN A 570 -17.20 -11.35 19.42
CA GLN A 570 -15.95 -10.91 18.82
C GLN A 570 -16.16 -10.26 17.45
N LEU A 571 -17.23 -10.58 16.72
CA LEU A 571 -17.56 -9.97 15.44
C LEU A 571 -17.96 -8.49 15.60
N VAL A 572 -18.75 -8.19 16.63
CA VAL A 572 -19.32 -6.85 16.87
C VAL A 572 -18.47 -6.03 17.84
N GLY A 573 -17.83 -6.69 18.80
CA GLY A 573 -17.11 -6.09 19.91
C GLY A 573 -17.91 -6.17 21.20
N THR A 574 -17.20 -6.16 22.33
CA THR A 574 -17.77 -6.10 23.68
C THR A 574 -17.28 -4.85 24.40
N PHE A 575 -17.91 -4.46 25.50
CA PHE A 575 -17.41 -3.33 26.30
C PHE A 575 -15.98 -3.52 26.83
N ALA A 576 -15.49 -4.76 26.96
CA ALA A 576 -14.11 -5.04 27.35
C ALA A 576 -13.15 -5.03 26.15
N GLN A 577 -13.63 -5.48 24.99
CA GLN A 577 -12.90 -5.50 23.72
C GLN A 577 -13.78 -4.85 22.64
N PRO A 578 -13.80 -3.50 22.58
CA PRO A 578 -14.82 -2.77 21.82
C PRO A 578 -14.65 -2.84 20.31
N GLU A 579 -13.46 -3.21 19.84
CA GLU A 579 -13.21 -3.40 18.42
C GLU A 579 -13.66 -4.80 17.99
N GLY A 580 -14.87 -4.88 17.44
CA GLY A 580 -15.33 -6.09 16.75
C GLY A 580 -14.54 -6.34 15.47
N LEU A 581 -14.28 -7.61 15.17
CA LEU A 581 -13.56 -8.03 13.97
C LEU A 581 -14.31 -7.61 12.69
N LEU A 582 -15.62 -7.85 12.63
CA LEU A 582 -16.45 -7.51 11.47
C LEU A 582 -16.70 -6.01 11.40
N THR A 583 -17.17 -5.39 12.48
CA THR A 583 -17.49 -3.95 12.50
C THR A 583 -16.26 -3.09 12.21
N SER A 584 -15.09 -3.43 12.76
CA SER A 584 -13.85 -2.68 12.53
C SER A 584 -13.26 -2.94 11.15
N ALA A 585 -13.35 -4.17 10.61
CA ALA A 585 -12.92 -4.46 9.25
C ALA A 585 -13.70 -3.63 8.22
N VAL A 586 -15.04 -3.60 8.32
CA VAL A 586 -15.88 -2.84 7.39
C VAL A 586 -15.74 -1.34 7.56
N ARG A 587 -15.59 -0.81 8.79
CA ARG A 587 -15.29 0.62 8.99
C ARG A 587 -13.97 1.05 8.35
N ARG A 588 -12.95 0.19 8.41
CA ARG A 588 -11.65 0.44 7.77
C ARG A 588 -11.75 0.33 6.25
N GLN A 589 -12.60 -0.58 5.77
CA GLN A 589 -12.73 -0.89 4.35
C GLN A 589 -14.21 -1.07 3.95
N PRO A 590 -14.96 0.04 3.78
CA PRO A 590 -16.40 -0.01 3.50
C PRO A 590 -16.72 -0.46 2.07
N PHE A 591 -15.75 -0.39 1.16
CA PHE A 591 -15.84 -0.89 -0.21
C PHE A 591 -15.14 -2.25 -0.28
N ALA A 592 -15.93 -3.31 -0.14
CA ALA A 592 -15.42 -4.67 -0.01
C ALA A 592 -16.46 -5.73 -0.37
N VAL A 593 -15.99 -6.93 -0.69
CA VAL A 593 -16.82 -8.14 -0.63
C VAL A 593 -16.64 -8.75 0.76
N VAL A 594 -17.73 -8.98 1.49
CA VAL A 594 -17.70 -9.62 2.80
C VAL A 594 -18.15 -11.07 2.65
N LEU A 595 -17.24 -12.01 2.89
CA LEU A 595 -17.45 -13.44 2.72
C LEU A 595 -17.60 -14.13 4.07
N PHE A 596 -18.76 -14.74 4.29
CA PHE A 596 -19.03 -15.66 5.38
C PHE A 596 -18.98 -17.09 4.85
N ASP A 597 -17.88 -17.78 5.14
CA ASP A 597 -17.61 -19.12 4.61
C ASP A 597 -18.24 -20.19 5.52
N GLU A 598 -18.88 -21.20 4.92
CA GLU A 598 -19.52 -22.32 5.62
C GLU A 598 -20.57 -21.87 6.66
N ILE A 599 -21.48 -20.98 6.24
CA ILE A 599 -22.44 -20.29 7.11
C ILE A 599 -23.34 -21.24 7.92
N GLU A 600 -23.57 -22.47 7.46
CA GLU A 600 -24.33 -23.49 8.18
C GLU A 600 -23.66 -23.96 9.48
N LYS A 601 -22.37 -23.67 9.68
CA LYS A 601 -21.61 -24.03 10.88
C LYS A 601 -21.71 -22.98 11.98
N GLY A 602 -22.06 -21.74 11.62
CA GLY A 602 -22.14 -20.63 12.56
C GLY A 602 -23.26 -20.80 13.60
N HIS A 603 -23.04 -20.24 14.79
CA HIS A 603 -24.07 -20.17 15.82
C HIS A 603 -25.30 -19.35 15.35
N PRO A 604 -26.54 -19.68 15.77
CA PRO A 604 -27.74 -18.93 15.39
C PRO A 604 -27.67 -17.41 15.57
N ASP A 605 -27.04 -16.93 16.65
CA ASP A 605 -26.86 -15.50 16.94
C ASP A 605 -26.08 -14.75 15.83
N VAL A 606 -25.26 -15.45 15.04
CA VAL A 606 -24.61 -14.85 13.86
C VAL A 606 -25.66 -14.44 12.84
N PHE A 607 -26.70 -15.25 12.64
CA PHE A 607 -27.79 -14.92 11.71
C PHE A 607 -28.57 -13.69 12.18
N ASP A 608 -28.74 -13.50 13.48
CA ASP A 608 -29.42 -12.32 14.04
C ASP A 608 -28.62 -11.04 13.77
N LEU A 609 -27.30 -11.08 13.91
CA LEU A 609 -26.42 -9.97 13.52
C LEU A 609 -26.52 -9.69 12.01
N LEU A 610 -26.52 -10.74 11.20
CA LEU A 610 -26.61 -10.62 9.75
C LEU A 610 -27.98 -10.11 9.28
N LEU A 611 -29.08 -10.37 10.00
CA LEU A 611 -30.39 -9.79 9.67
C LEU A 611 -30.34 -8.26 9.66
N GLN A 612 -29.63 -7.66 10.63
CA GLN A 612 -29.43 -6.22 10.66
C GLN A 612 -28.57 -5.73 9.48
N VAL A 613 -27.50 -6.46 9.15
CA VAL A 613 -26.63 -6.14 8.01
C VAL A 613 -27.37 -6.23 6.68
N LEU A 614 -28.09 -7.33 6.43
CA LEU A 614 -28.82 -7.59 5.19
C LEU A 614 -30.06 -6.69 5.05
N GLY A 615 -30.63 -6.25 6.17
CA GLY A 615 -31.85 -5.45 6.20
C GLY A 615 -31.64 -3.95 6.23
N GLU A 616 -30.69 -3.46 7.04
CA GLU A 616 -30.45 -2.03 7.27
C GLU A 616 -29.06 -1.57 6.81
N GLY A 617 -28.23 -2.48 6.27
CA GLY A 617 -26.91 -2.13 5.75
C GLY A 617 -25.96 -1.58 6.81
N ARG A 618 -26.22 -1.83 8.09
CA ARG A 618 -25.43 -1.26 9.20
C ARG A 618 -25.30 -2.23 10.37
N LEU A 619 -24.20 -2.09 11.10
CA LEU A 619 -23.97 -2.82 12.34
C LEU A 619 -23.25 -1.92 13.35
N THR A 620 -23.80 -1.79 14.56
CA THR A 620 -23.24 -0.90 15.59
C THR A 620 -22.52 -1.70 16.65
N ASP A 621 -21.30 -1.28 17.01
CA ASP A 621 -20.53 -1.93 18.06
C ASP A 621 -20.94 -1.50 19.48
N SER A 622 -20.32 -2.10 20.49
CA SER A 622 -20.58 -1.81 21.89
C SER A 622 -20.22 -0.38 22.32
N LEU A 623 -19.47 0.39 21.53
CA LEU A 623 -19.19 1.81 21.77
C LEU A 623 -20.10 2.73 20.95
N GLY A 624 -21.17 2.20 20.33
CA GLY A 624 -22.07 2.99 19.51
C GLY A 624 -21.46 3.44 18.19
N ARG A 625 -20.33 2.84 17.75
CA ARG A 625 -19.72 3.13 16.45
C ARG A 625 -20.34 2.23 15.40
N THR A 626 -20.99 2.84 14.42
CA THR A 626 -21.65 2.11 13.32
C THR A 626 -20.70 1.80 12.18
N ALA A 627 -20.77 0.58 11.67
CA ALA A 627 -20.16 0.12 10.42
C ALA A 627 -21.23 0.13 9.31
N ASP A 628 -20.88 0.68 8.15
CA ASP A 628 -21.76 0.82 6.99
C ASP A 628 -21.42 -0.23 5.93
N PHE A 629 -22.41 -1.06 5.59
CA PHE A 629 -22.34 -2.15 4.63
C PHE A 629 -23.00 -1.81 3.29
N THR A 630 -23.56 -0.60 3.11
CA THR A 630 -24.27 -0.21 1.89
C THR A 630 -23.39 -0.23 0.63
N ASN A 631 -22.07 -0.15 0.78
CA ASN A 631 -21.09 -0.28 -0.32
C ASN A 631 -20.42 -1.66 -0.40
N THR A 632 -20.96 -2.64 0.32
CA THR A 632 -20.42 -4.01 0.34
C THR A 632 -21.28 -4.97 -0.47
N ILE A 633 -20.67 -6.05 -0.94
CA ILE A 633 -21.40 -7.24 -1.39
C ILE A 633 -21.24 -8.32 -0.32
N ILE A 634 -22.35 -8.80 0.22
CA ILE A 634 -22.35 -9.88 1.20
C ILE A 634 -22.43 -11.21 0.45
N VAL A 635 -21.48 -12.10 0.71
CA VAL A 635 -21.44 -13.44 0.13
C VAL A 635 -21.42 -14.46 1.26
N LEU A 636 -22.39 -15.35 1.26
CA LEU A 636 -22.51 -16.48 2.17
C LEU A 636 -22.21 -17.74 1.36
N THR A 637 -21.35 -18.63 1.85
CA THR A 637 -21.14 -19.94 1.21
C THR A 637 -21.72 -21.02 2.08
N SER A 638 -22.32 -22.03 1.46
CA SER A 638 -22.80 -23.20 2.17
C SER A 638 -22.57 -24.50 1.40
N ASN A 639 -22.36 -25.58 2.14
CA ASN A 639 -22.28 -26.94 1.59
C ASN A 639 -23.59 -27.73 1.80
N LEU A 640 -24.69 -27.08 2.21
CA LEU A 640 -26.00 -27.71 2.35
C LEU A 640 -26.47 -28.35 1.03
N GLY A 641 -27.09 -29.54 1.13
CA GLY A 641 -27.58 -30.30 -0.03
C GLY A 641 -26.51 -31.14 -0.76
N ALA A 642 -25.22 -30.90 -0.54
CA ALA A 642 -24.14 -31.58 -1.26
C ALA A 642 -24.03 -33.10 -0.97
N GLN A 643 -24.43 -33.57 0.22
CA GLN A 643 -24.34 -34.99 0.61
C GLN A 643 -25.53 -35.84 0.10
N ARG A 644 -26.75 -35.30 0.12
CA ARG A 644 -27.94 -35.99 -0.42
C ARG A 644 -27.87 -36.18 -1.94
N SER A 645 -27.05 -35.35 -2.58
CA SER A 645 -26.70 -35.39 -3.99
C SER A 645 -25.78 -36.57 -4.40
N ALA A 646 -25.12 -37.24 -3.44
CA ALA A 646 -24.20 -38.34 -3.73
C ALA A 646 -24.87 -39.73 -3.74
N ALA A 647 -26.07 -39.85 -3.13
CA ALA A 647 -26.72 -41.15 -2.89
C ALA A 647 -27.73 -41.57 -3.98
N GLY A 648 -28.04 -40.72 -4.98
CA GLY A 648 -29.05 -40.99 -6.02
C GLY A 648 -28.48 -41.59 -7.30
N LEU A 649 -28.39 -42.92 -7.40
CA LEU A 649 -28.11 -43.66 -8.64
C LEU A 649 -29.39 -43.83 -9.49
N GLY A 650 -29.65 -42.90 -10.42
CA GLY A 650 -30.70 -43.05 -11.46
C GLY A 650 -30.45 -42.16 -12.68
N PHE A 651 -30.64 -42.67 -13.90
CA PHE A 651 -30.26 -42.06 -15.18
C PHE A 651 -31.17 -40.88 -15.60
N GLY A 652 -30.57 -39.80 -16.13
CA GLY A 652 -31.20 -38.90 -17.11
C GLY A 652 -32.10 -37.77 -16.60
N SER A 653 -31.53 -36.74 -15.96
CA SER A 653 -32.03 -35.34 -15.75
C SER A 653 -31.39 -34.66 -14.51
N ARG A 654 -30.10 -34.95 -14.25
CA ARG A 654 -29.52 -34.83 -12.90
C ARG A 654 -29.26 -33.40 -12.41
N ASP A 655 -28.83 -32.44 -13.23
CA ASP A 655 -28.32 -31.17 -12.69
C ASP A 655 -29.43 -30.22 -12.19
N GLU A 656 -30.55 -30.07 -12.91
CA GLU A 656 -31.67 -29.23 -12.45
C GLU A 656 -32.30 -29.74 -11.14
N ASP A 657 -32.42 -31.05 -10.98
CA ASP A 657 -32.95 -31.65 -9.75
C ASP A 657 -31.98 -31.48 -8.57
N LEU A 658 -30.67 -31.51 -8.81
CA LEU A 658 -29.63 -31.29 -7.78
C LEU A 658 -29.62 -29.85 -7.27
N GLN A 659 -29.77 -28.87 -8.16
CA GLN A 659 -29.88 -27.46 -7.78
C GLN A 659 -31.14 -27.23 -6.93
N ARG A 660 -32.29 -27.78 -7.34
CA ARG A 660 -33.55 -27.70 -6.58
C ARG A 660 -33.44 -28.34 -5.20
N VAL A 661 -32.77 -29.48 -5.07
CA VAL A 661 -32.53 -30.14 -3.77
C VAL A 661 -31.68 -29.27 -2.86
N SER A 662 -30.64 -28.62 -3.40
CA SER A 662 -29.76 -27.75 -2.62
C SER A 662 -30.48 -26.50 -2.13
N ILE A 663 -31.29 -25.87 -2.98
CA ILE A 663 -32.11 -24.70 -2.62
C ILE A 663 -33.12 -25.08 -1.53
N ARG A 664 -33.87 -26.19 -1.69
CA ARG A 664 -34.81 -26.66 -0.65
C ARG A 664 -34.13 -26.97 0.68
N ALA A 665 -32.91 -27.51 0.64
CA ALA A 665 -32.13 -27.78 1.84
C ALA A 665 -31.75 -26.47 2.56
N ALA A 666 -31.39 -25.42 1.82
CA ALA A 666 -31.13 -24.10 2.37
C ALA A 666 -32.40 -23.46 2.95
N GLU A 667 -33.53 -23.50 2.22
CA GLU A 667 -34.84 -23.01 2.70
C GLU A 667 -35.30 -23.71 3.98
N SER A 668 -34.99 -24.99 4.12
CA SER A 668 -35.33 -25.77 5.33
C SER A 668 -34.40 -25.46 6.52
N PHE A 669 -33.16 -25.05 6.25
CA PHE A 669 -32.16 -24.78 7.28
C PHE A 669 -32.27 -23.34 7.81
N PHE A 670 -32.37 -22.36 6.92
CA PHE A 670 -32.48 -20.95 7.30
C PHE A 670 -33.91 -20.59 7.64
N ARG A 671 -34.10 -19.73 8.66
CA ARG A 671 -35.42 -19.15 8.94
C ARG A 671 -35.89 -18.32 7.73
N PRO A 672 -37.20 -18.30 7.40
CA PRO A 672 -37.73 -17.51 6.29
C PRO A 672 -37.35 -16.03 6.35
N GLU A 673 -37.29 -15.46 7.56
CA GLU A 673 -36.86 -14.07 7.80
C GLU A 673 -35.46 -13.77 7.28
N PHE A 674 -34.53 -14.72 7.43
CA PHE A 674 -33.16 -14.59 6.94
C PHE A 674 -33.09 -14.87 5.44
N PHE A 675 -33.73 -15.94 4.99
CA PHE A 675 -33.69 -16.36 3.58
C PHE A 675 -34.29 -15.29 2.66
N ASN A 676 -35.40 -14.66 3.05
CA ASN A 676 -36.05 -13.60 2.28
C ASN A 676 -35.27 -12.27 2.25
N ARG A 677 -34.19 -12.14 3.02
CA ARG A 677 -33.28 -10.98 2.99
C ARG A 677 -32.12 -11.16 2.03
N LEU A 678 -32.00 -12.33 1.41
CA LEU A 678 -31.00 -12.61 0.38
C LEU A 678 -31.52 -12.16 -0.98
N ASP A 679 -30.71 -11.43 -1.74
CA ASP A 679 -31.12 -10.95 -3.06
C ASP A 679 -31.03 -12.06 -4.12
N ARG A 680 -30.04 -12.95 -4.00
CA ARG A 680 -29.88 -14.11 -4.88
C ARG A 680 -29.38 -15.34 -4.12
N VAL A 681 -29.92 -16.50 -4.47
CA VAL A 681 -29.41 -17.82 -4.08
C VAL A 681 -28.88 -18.48 -5.36
N ILE A 682 -27.60 -18.80 -5.37
CA ILE A 682 -26.87 -19.25 -6.56
C ILE A 682 -26.37 -20.67 -6.30
N PRO A 683 -26.97 -21.69 -6.93
CA PRO A 683 -26.42 -23.04 -6.91
C PRO A 683 -25.15 -23.12 -7.78
N PHE A 684 -24.17 -23.88 -7.32
CA PHE A 684 -22.92 -24.17 -8.02
C PHE A 684 -22.89 -25.64 -8.41
N ASP A 685 -22.62 -25.88 -9.68
CA ASP A 685 -22.52 -27.22 -10.25
C ASP A 685 -21.15 -27.83 -9.97
N ARG A 686 -21.04 -29.14 -10.20
CA ARG A 686 -19.74 -29.81 -10.19
C ARG A 686 -18.90 -29.29 -11.36
N ILE A 687 -17.59 -29.22 -11.16
CA ILE A 687 -16.67 -28.74 -12.20
C ILE A 687 -16.64 -29.77 -13.34
N ALA A 688 -16.97 -29.33 -14.55
CA ALA A 688 -16.89 -30.15 -15.75
C ALA A 688 -15.43 -30.48 -16.10
N ARG A 689 -15.21 -31.62 -16.76
CA ARG A 689 -13.85 -32.03 -17.14
C ARG A 689 -13.19 -31.03 -18.09
N GLU A 690 -13.95 -30.42 -18.99
CA GLU A 690 -13.46 -29.37 -19.89
C GLU A 690 -12.93 -28.15 -19.12
N ASP A 691 -13.59 -27.76 -18.03
CA ASP A 691 -13.21 -26.62 -17.20
C ASP A 691 -11.93 -26.89 -16.39
N LEU A 692 -11.68 -28.15 -16.01
CA LEU A 692 -10.51 -28.52 -15.21
C LEU A 692 -9.19 -28.15 -15.88
N GLN A 693 -9.12 -28.25 -17.22
CA GLN A 693 -7.90 -27.88 -17.94
C GLN A 693 -7.60 -26.38 -17.81
N HIS A 694 -8.62 -25.53 -17.91
CA HIS A 694 -8.46 -24.09 -17.75
C HIS A 694 -8.13 -23.74 -16.30
N ILE A 695 -8.81 -24.37 -15.33
CA ILE A 695 -8.54 -24.17 -13.90
C ILE A 695 -7.11 -24.61 -13.56
N ALA A 696 -6.61 -25.72 -14.12
CA ALA A 696 -5.25 -26.19 -13.93
C ALA A 696 -4.23 -25.14 -14.38
N ARG A 697 -4.43 -24.55 -15.57
CA ARG A 697 -3.57 -23.48 -16.08
C ARG A 697 -3.53 -22.26 -15.15
N LEU A 698 -4.70 -21.81 -14.66
CA LEU A 698 -4.76 -20.70 -13.70
C LEU A 698 -4.04 -21.03 -12.37
N LEU A 699 -4.18 -22.26 -11.87
CA LEU A 699 -3.50 -22.69 -10.66
C LEU A 699 -1.98 -22.81 -10.86
N ILE A 700 -1.52 -23.26 -12.02
CA ILE A 700 -0.11 -23.33 -12.39
C ILE A 700 0.49 -21.93 -12.54
N ASP A 701 -0.21 -21.00 -13.19
CA ASP A 701 0.23 -19.59 -13.30
C ASP A 701 0.44 -18.95 -11.92
N ASN A 702 -0.43 -19.26 -10.95
CA ASN A 702 -0.24 -18.84 -9.56
C ASN A 702 0.99 -19.47 -8.89
N VAL A 703 1.40 -20.67 -9.30
CA VAL A 703 2.65 -21.29 -8.83
C VAL A 703 3.86 -20.56 -9.44
N LEU A 704 3.81 -20.22 -10.74
CA LEU A 704 4.88 -19.53 -11.45
C LEU A 704 5.20 -18.14 -10.91
N ARG A 705 4.20 -17.45 -10.36
CA ARG A 705 4.37 -16.14 -9.71
C ARG A 705 5.01 -16.21 -8.33
N ARG A 706 5.26 -17.40 -7.77
CA ARG A 706 5.89 -17.56 -6.45
C ARG A 706 7.36 -17.13 -6.51
N GLU A 707 7.80 -16.41 -5.48
CA GLU A 707 9.14 -15.83 -5.34
C GLU A 707 10.28 -16.84 -5.62
N GLY A 708 10.11 -18.09 -5.17
CA GLY A 708 11.10 -19.16 -5.36
C GLY A 708 11.38 -19.53 -6.82
N LEU A 709 10.45 -19.25 -7.74
CA LEU A 709 10.61 -19.45 -9.19
C LEU A 709 10.96 -18.14 -9.90
N VAL A 710 10.33 -17.03 -9.50
CA VAL A 710 10.55 -15.70 -10.09
C VAL A 710 11.99 -15.23 -9.87
N ARG A 711 12.53 -15.34 -8.65
CA ARG A 711 13.92 -14.93 -8.35
C ARG A 711 14.97 -15.76 -9.07
N ARG A 712 14.67 -17.03 -9.36
CA ARG A 712 15.60 -17.97 -10.00
C ARG A 712 15.46 -18.02 -11.51
N GLN A 713 14.73 -17.05 -12.11
CA GLN A 713 14.44 -16.96 -13.53
C GLN A 713 14.03 -18.32 -14.13
N CYS A 714 13.20 -19.08 -13.40
CA CYS A 714 12.80 -20.40 -13.85
C CYS A 714 11.79 -20.29 -14.98
N VAL A 715 12.04 -20.99 -16.09
CA VAL A 715 11.07 -21.19 -17.16
C VAL A 715 10.48 -22.58 -16.98
N LEU A 716 9.17 -22.68 -16.76
CA LEU A 716 8.49 -23.97 -16.66
C LEU A 716 7.89 -24.34 -18.01
N ASN A 717 8.34 -25.45 -18.57
CA ASN A 717 7.76 -26.06 -19.74
C ASN A 717 7.02 -27.34 -19.32
N ILE A 718 5.72 -27.41 -19.58
CA ILE A 718 4.89 -28.57 -19.23
C ILE A 718 4.41 -29.21 -20.54
N ALA A 719 4.84 -30.44 -20.80
CA ALA A 719 4.36 -31.19 -21.95
C ALA A 719 2.83 -31.42 -21.84
N PRO A 720 2.06 -31.41 -22.95
CA PRO A 720 0.62 -31.62 -22.92
C PRO A 720 0.19 -32.89 -22.16
N ALA A 721 0.90 -34.01 -22.38
CA ALA A 721 0.65 -35.27 -21.68
C ALA A 721 0.95 -35.21 -20.16
N ALA A 722 1.88 -34.36 -19.74
CA ALA A 722 2.16 -34.13 -18.33
C ALA A 722 1.05 -33.30 -17.67
N LEU A 723 0.51 -32.29 -18.37
CA LEU A 723 -0.63 -31.51 -17.91
C LEU A 723 -1.89 -32.38 -17.77
N GLU A 724 -2.19 -33.23 -18.75
CA GLU A 724 -3.31 -34.18 -18.69
C GLU A 724 -3.17 -35.13 -17.50
N TRP A 725 -1.98 -35.66 -17.24
CA TRP A 725 -1.73 -36.50 -16.08
C TRP A 725 -2.03 -35.78 -14.75
N ILE A 726 -1.60 -34.52 -14.60
CA ILE A 726 -1.89 -33.72 -13.39
C ILE A 726 -3.41 -33.54 -13.22
N ILE A 727 -4.14 -33.32 -14.31
CA ILE A 727 -5.59 -33.15 -14.30
C ILE A 727 -6.26 -34.46 -13.90
N ASP A 728 -5.87 -35.59 -14.50
CA ASP A 728 -6.47 -36.90 -14.23
C ASP A 728 -6.23 -37.35 -12.77
N GLN A 729 -5.01 -37.13 -12.24
CA GLN A 729 -4.71 -37.38 -10.82
C GLN A 729 -5.41 -36.40 -9.86
N GLY A 730 -5.80 -35.23 -10.37
CA GLY A 730 -6.51 -34.19 -9.64
C GLY A 730 -8.03 -34.22 -9.81
N HIS A 731 -8.57 -35.18 -10.58
CA HIS A 731 -9.99 -35.27 -10.86
C HIS A 731 -10.73 -36.01 -9.74
N ASP A 732 -11.40 -35.25 -8.88
CA ASP A 732 -12.27 -35.78 -7.83
C ASP A 732 -13.61 -35.04 -7.85
N PRO A 733 -14.74 -35.70 -8.20
CA PRO A 733 -16.05 -35.07 -8.23
C PRO A 733 -16.56 -34.53 -6.89
N ALA A 734 -16.06 -35.03 -5.76
CA ALA A 734 -16.45 -34.60 -4.40
C ALA A 734 -15.58 -33.44 -3.89
N LEU A 735 -14.27 -33.45 -4.19
CA LEU A 735 -13.33 -32.42 -3.74
C LEU A 735 -13.13 -31.27 -4.76
N GLY A 736 -13.53 -31.46 -6.01
CA GLY A 736 -13.43 -30.45 -7.08
C GLY A 736 -12.01 -29.93 -7.28
N ALA A 737 -11.86 -28.62 -7.48
CA ALA A 737 -10.57 -27.97 -7.71
C ALA A 737 -9.59 -28.09 -6.51
N ARG A 738 -10.06 -28.48 -5.31
CA ARG A 738 -9.16 -28.76 -4.18
C ARG A 738 -8.30 -30.00 -4.45
N ALA A 739 -8.83 -31.04 -5.09
CA ALA A 739 -8.06 -32.21 -5.49
C ALA A 739 -7.03 -31.84 -6.57
N LEU A 740 -7.42 -31.04 -7.55
CA LEU A 740 -6.51 -30.51 -8.56
C LEU A 740 -5.37 -29.68 -7.97
N LYS A 741 -5.66 -28.78 -7.01
CA LYS A 741 -4.63 -28.03 -6.29
C LYS A 741 -3.65 -28.94 -5.55
N ARG A 742 -4.14 -30.00 -4.91
CA ARG A 742 -3.29 -31.01 -4.25
C ARG A 742 -2.45 -31.80 -5.25
N SER A 743 -3.03 -32.14 -6.41
CA SER A 743 -2.32 -32.79 -7.52
C SER A 743 -1.18 -31.91 -8.01
N ILE A 744 -1.43 -30.63 -8.31
CA ILE A 744 -0.39 -29.67 -8.70
C ILE A 744 0.69 -29.56 -7.61
N GLU A 745 0.29 -29.45 -6.33
CA GLU A 745 1.28 -29.33 -5.26
C GLU A 745 2.16 -30.58 -5.14
N ARG A 746 1.57 -31.78 -5.28
CA ARG A 746 2.28 -33.06 -5.16
C ARG A 746 3.14 -33.39 -6.39
N GLU A 747 2.62 -33.17 -7.59
CA GLU A 747 3.21 -33.62 -8.85
C GLU A 747 4.08 -32.54 -9.52
N LEU A 748 3.85 -31.26 -9.21
CA LEU A 748 4.58 -30.13 -9.79
C LEU A 748 5.38 -29.36 -8.72
N THR A 749 4.71 -28.75 -7.74
CA THR A 749 5.37 -27.84 -6.79
C THR A 749 6.44 -28.56 -5.97
N ARG A 750 6.10 -29.72 -5.38
CA ARG A 750 6.99 -30.46 -4.47
C ARG A 750 8.27 -30.95 -5.18
N PRO A 751 8.21 -31.62 -6.35
CA PRO A 751 9.42 -32.02 -7.07
C PRO A 751 10.34 -30.84 -7.41
N ILE A 752 9.75 -29.71 -7.84
CA ILE A 752 10.51 -28.49 -8.13
C ILE A 752 11.15 -27.93 -6.85
N ALA A 753 10.42 -27.89 -5.75
CA ALA A 753 10.94 -27.40 -4.48
C ALA A 753 12.06 -28.30 -3.91
N GLU A 754 11.90 -29.62 -3.96
CA GLU A 754 12.92 -30.59 -3.55
C GLU A 754 14.20 -30.42 -4.38
N TYR A 755 14.06 -30.26 -5.70
CA TYR A 755 15.19 -29.96 -6.57
C TYR A 755 15.87 -28.65 -6.19
N LEU A 756 15.12 -27.53 -6.16
CA LEU A 756 15.66 -26.20 -5.86
C LEU A 756 16.27 -26.08 -4.46
N ALA A 757 15.84 -26.91 -3.51
CA ALA A 757 16.44 -26.97 -2.17
C ALA A 757 17.70 -27.84 -2.11
N GLY A 758 17.83 -28.83 -3.00
CA GLY A 758 18.98 -29.73 -3.10
C GLY A 758 20.18 -29.15 -3.87
N VAL A 759 19.99 -28.08 -4.65
CA VAL A 759 21.08 -27.39 -5.34
C VAL A 759 21.95 -26.64 -4.32
N ARG A 760 23.21 -27.06 -4.17
CA ARG A 760 24.20 -26.38 -3.31
C ARG A 760 24.52 -24.99 -3.86
N SER A 761 24.46 -23.99 -2.97
CA SER A 761 24.72 -22.56 -3.22
C SER A 761 26.16 -22.19 -3.66
N ASP A 762 26.97 -23.16 -4.10
CA ASP A 762 28.37 -22.94 -4.50
C ASP A 762 28.51 -22.43 -5.95
N ARG A 763 27.39 -22.19 -6.62
CA ARG A 763 27.28 -21.68 -7.99
C ARG A 763 26.15 -20.66 -8.13
N GLN A 764 26.07 -19.69 -7.22
CA GLN A 764 25.22 -18.51 -7.41
C GLN A 764 25.79 -17.62 -8.53
N ALA A 765 25.66 -18.07 -9.78
CA ALA A 765 25.73 -17.19 -10.92
C ALA A 765 24.36 -16.49 -11.04
N GLU A 766 24.33 -15.18 -10.79
CA GLU A 766 23.11 -14.32 -10.75
C GLU A 766 22.31 -14.25 -12.08
N ASN A 767 22.58 -15.09 -13.08
CA ASN A 767 21.93 -15.04 -14.41
C ASN A 767 21.71 -16.41 -15.07
N VAL A 768 21.55 -17.49 -14.30
CA VAL A 768 21.27 -18.82 -14.86
C VAL A 768 19.76 -19.01 -15.03
N VAL A 769 19.28 -18.87 -16.26
CA VAL A 769 17.90 -19.26 -16.61
C VAL A 769 17.79 -20.77 -16.40
N THR A 770 16.90 -21.17 -15.51
CA THR A 770 16.71 -22.57 -15.17
C THR A 770 15.46 -23.07 -15.89
N LEU A 771 15.64 -23.88 -16.94
CA LEU A 771 14.53 -24.52 -17.63
C LEU A 771 14.09 -25.74 -16.84
N ILE A 772 12.84 -25.75 -16.41
CA ILE A 772 12.21 -26.88 -15.74
C ILE A 772 11.27 -27.52 -16.78
N ASP A 773 11.68 -28.67 -17.30
CA ASP A 773 10.90 -29.47 -18.23
C ASP A 773 10.13 -30.55 -17.45
N LEU A 774 8.81 -30.48 -17.53
CA LEU A 774 7.91 -31.49 -16.99
C LEU A 774 7.43 -32.41 -18.11
N GLN A 775 7.87 -33.67 -18.07
CA GLN A 775 7.50 -34.67 -19.05
C GLN A 775 6.79 -35.86 -18.40
N ARG A 776 6.05 -36.61 -19.23
CA ARG A 776 5.39 -37.84 -18.81
C ARG A 776 6.37 -39.01 -18.95
N GLY A 777 6.72 -39.64 -17.83
CA GLY A 777 7.53 -40.87 -17.80
C GLY A 777 6.68 -42.14 -17.60
N GLU A 778 7.32 -43.31 -17.55
CA GLU A 778 6.66 -44.62 -17.47
C GLU A 778 5.91 -44.87 -16.16
N ARG A 779 6.36 -44.29 -15.03
CA ARG A 779 5.78 -44.49 -13.69
C ARG A 779 5.25 -43.22 -13.02
N GLY A 780 5.27 -42.07 -13.70
CA GLY A 780 4.98 -40.77 -13.08
C GLY A 780 5.37 -39.58 -13.96
N LEU A 781 5.43 -38.39 -13.38
CA LEU A 781 6.04 -37.24 -14.04
C LEU A 781 7.55 -37.24 -13.80
N SER A 782 8.32 -36.96 -14.84
CA SER A 782 9.75 -36.72 -14.73
C SER A 782 9.99 -35.22 -14.83
N VAL A 783 10.70 -34.67 -13.84
CA VAL A 783 11.17 -33.28 -13.85
C VAL A 783 12.63 -33.29 -14.26
N SER A 784 12.93 -32.76 -15.44
CA SER A 784 14.29 -32.47 -15.85
C SER A 784 14.54 -30.99 -15.68
N VAL A 785 15.55 -30.64 -14.92
CA VAL A 785 15.95 -29.26 -14.73
C VAL A 785 17.27 -29.04 -15.45
N THR A 786 17.23 -28.15 -16.42
CA THR A 786 18.37 -27.76 -17.23
C THR A 786 18.75 -26.35 -16.83
N GLU A 787 19.82 -26.23 -16.06
CA GLU A 787 20.48 -24.94 -15.88
C GLU A 787 21.10 -24.53 -17.21
N LEU A 788 20.60 -23.45 -17.81
CA LEU A 788 21.20 -22.86 -19.00
C LEU A 788 22.42 -22.04 -18.54
N CYS A 789 23.50 -22.71 -18.14
CA CYS A 789 24.77 -22.09 -17.79
C CYS A 789 25.62 -21.77 -19.04
N ARG A 790 26.29 -20.61 -19.06
CA ARG A 790 27.50 -20.38 -19.88
C ARG A 790 28.60 -21.35 -19.42
N ARG A 791 29.21 -22.09 -20.37
CA ARG A 791 30.46 -22.92 -20.33
C ARG A 791 31.00 -23.39 -18.95
N PRO A 792 31.26 -24.70 -18.75
CA PRO A 792 32.25 -25.17 -17.77
C PRO A 792 33.68 -24.95 -18.27
N GLU A 793 34.59 -24.58 -17.37
CA GLU A 793 36.03 -24.68 -17.57
C GLU A 793 36.44 -26.12 -17.93
N SER A 794 37.45 -26.20 -18.80
CA SER A 794 37.97 -27.40 -19.43
C SER A 794 38.40 -28.50 -18.46
N SER A 795 37.87 -29.71 -18.66
CA SER A 795 38.64 -30.93 -18.42
C SER A 795 38.36 -31.94 -19.53
N SER A 796 39.31 -32.01 -20.48
CA SER A 796 39.65 -33.12 -21.40
C SER A 796 38.50 -33.99 -21.95
N ARG A 797 38.22 -33.90 -23.27
CA ARG A 797 37.74 -35.04 -24.08
C ARG A 797 37.97 -34.86 -25.59
N ASP A 798 38.21 -36.02 -26.20
CA ASP A 798 38.66 -36.46 -27.53
C ASP A 798 38.45 -35.63 -28.83
N ARG A 799 39.46 -35.75 -29.71
CA ARG A 799 39.72 -35.01 -30.96
C ARG A 799 38.99 -35.50 -32.22
N ALA A 800 38.08 -36.48 -32.13
CA ALA A 800 37.48 -37.10 -33.33
C ALA A 800 36.15 -36.46 -33.79
N ASP A 801 35.40 -35.79 -32.90
CA ASP A 801 34.08 -35.21 -33.20
C ASP A 801 34.15 -33.78 -33.79
N ASP A 802 35.28 -33.08 -33.66
CA ASP A 802 35.38 -31.65 -33.97
C ASP A 802 35.30 -31.34 -35.47
N VAL A 803 35.80 -32.22 -36.35
CA VAL A 803 35.83 -31.98 -37.81
C VAL A 803 34.43 -32.17 -38.44
N ALA A 804 33.66 -33.15 -37.96
CA ALA A 804 32.28 -33.38 -38.40
C ALA A 804 31.33 -32.28 -37.89
N THR A 805 31.60 -31.77 -36.69
CA THR A 805 30.84 -30.67 -36.06
C THR A 805 31.07 -29.34 -36.79
N LEU A 806 32.28 -29.08 -37.29
CA LEU A 806 32.59 -27.88 -38.07
C LEU A 806 31.77 -27.81 -39.37
N ALA A 807 31.69 -28.93 -40.11
CA ALA A 807 30.95 -29.00 -41.37
C ALA A 807 29.43 -28.79 -41.18
N ASN A 808 28.85 -29.36 -40.13
CA ASN A 808 27.43 -29.17 -39.79
C ASN A 808 27.11 -27.73 -39.35
N CYS A 809 28.00 -27.11 -38.56
CA CYS A 809 27.83 -25.72 -38.15
C CYS A 809 27.93 -24.75 -39.34
N GLN A 810 28.84 -25.00 -40.30
CA GLN A 810 28.94 -24.21 -41.54
C GLN A 810 27.66 -24.31 -42.39
N ALA A 811 27.10 -25.52 -42.54
CA ALA A 811 25.86 -25.73 -43.29
C ALA A 811 24.66 -25.02 -42.65
N ARG A 812 24.56 -25.06 -41.31
CA ARG A 812 23.48 -24.39 -40.56
C ARG A 812 23.60 -22.86 -40.60
N LEU A 813 24.83 -22.33 -40.61
CA LEU A 813 25.09 -20.90 -40.73
C LEU A 813 24.66 -20.37 -42.11
N ALA A 814 24.92 -21.14 -43.17
CA ALA A 814 24.48 -20.79 -44.52
C ALA A 814 22.94 -20.71 -44.60
N ALA A 815 22.22 -21.63 -43.95
CA ALA A 815 20.76 -21.63 -43.90
C ALA A 815 20.19 -20.42 -43.12
N LEU A 816 20.77 -20.07 -41.96
CA LEU A 816 20.33 -18.90 -41.18
C LEU A 816 20.64 -17.57 -41.88
N LYS A 817 21.78 -17.47 -42.59
CA LYS A 817 22.12 -16.27 -43.39
C LYS A 817 21.12 -16.07 -44.55
N GLY A 818 20.61 -17.16 -45.14
CA GLY A 818 19.51 -17.11 -46.12
C GLY A 818 18.22 -16.53 -45.52
N LEU A 819 17.79 -17.06 -44.37
CA LEU A 819 16.61 -16.57 -43.63
C LEU A 819 16.69 -15.08 -43.25
N LEU A 820 17.89 -14.60 -42.91
CA LEU A 820 18.15 -13.18 -42.64
C LEU A 820 17.90 -12.26 -43.84
N SER A 821 18.24 -12.74 -45.04
CA SER A 821 18.05 -11.94 -46.26
C SER A 821 16.58 -11.76 -46.61
N ASP A 822 15.75 -12.76 -46.31
CA ASP A 822 14.30 -12.73 -46.54
C ASP A 822 13.53 -11.90 -45.49
N LEU A 823 14.05 -11.83 -44.26
CA LEU A 823 13.37 -11.18 -43.12
C LEU A 823 13.72 -9.70 -42.94
N ARG A 824 14.51 -9.09 -43.84
CA ARG A 824 15.08 -7.74 -43.65
C ARG A 824 13.97 -6.67 -43.54
N PRO A 825 13.76 -6.05 -42.37
CA PRO A 825 12.64 -5.14 -42.17
C PRO A 825 12.94 -3.75 -42.78
N SER A 826 11.95 -3.16 -43.43
CA SER A 826 12.01 -1.77 -43.91
C SER A 826 11.49 -0.80 -42.83
N GLY A 827 12.37 0.03 -42.25
CA GLY A 827 12.03 1.11 -41.28
C GLY A 827 12.90 1.14 -40.02
N ASN A 828 12.97 2.30 -39.34
CA ASN A 828 13.81 2.51 -38.14
C ASN A 828 13.24 1.84 -36.87
N LEU A 829 14.13 1.31 -36.02
CA LEU A 829 13.82 0.71 -34.71
C LEU A 829 13.71 1.80 -33.62
N LEU A 830 12.57 1.84 -32.91
CA LEU A 830 12.35 2.67 -31.73
C LEU A 830 12.21 1.76 -30.48
N ALA A 831 12.89 2.12 -29.39
CA ALA A 831 12.91 1.32 -28.16
C ALA A 831 11.49 1.10 -27.60
N GLY A 832 11.17 -0.15 -27.28
CA GLY A 832 9.88 -0.57 -26.73
C GLY A 832 8.75 -0.83 -27.76
N LYS A 833 9.00 -0.68 -29.06
CA LYS A 833 8.01 -0.93 -30.13
C LYS A 833 8.56 -1.72 -31.32
N ALA A 834 9.40 -2.74 -31.07
CA ALA A 834 9.82 -3.64 -32.14
C ALA A 834 8.61 -4.43 -32.64
N THR A 835 8.31 -4.36 -33.94
CA THR A 835 7.29 -5.21 -34.53
C THR A 835 7.74 -6.68 -34.47
N PRO A 836 6.83 -7.67 -34.40
CA PRO A 836 7.21 -9.08 -34.34
C PRO A 836 8.14 -9.53 -35.48
N ALA A 837 8.05 -8.90 -36.66
CA ALA A 837 8.96 -9.13 -37.78
C ALA A 837 10.38 -8.59 -37.52
N GLN A 838 10.49 -7.38 -36.94
CA GLN A 838 11.77 -6.80 -36.52
C GLN A 838 12.40 -7.57 -35.35
N SER A 839 11.60 -8.03 -34.37
CA SER A 839 12.08 -8.88 -33.28
C SER A 839 12.60 -10.21 -33.80
N ARG A 840 11.90 -10.86 -34.74
CA ARG A 840 12.38 -12.10 -35.37
C ARG A 840 13.64 -11.87 -36.19
N TYR A 841 13.74 -10.77 -36.95
CA TYR A 841 14.96 -10.42 -37.68
C TYR A 841 16.15 -10.26 -36.73
N LEU A 842 15.99 -9.53 -35.63
CA LEU A 842 17.05 -9.30 -34.65
C LEU A 842 17.49 -10.59 -33.94
N ILE A 843 16.54 -11.48 -33.61
CA ILE A 843 16.84 -12.78 -33.00
C ILE A 843 17.64 -13.67 -33.98
N VAL A 844 17.22 -13.74 -35.24
CA VAL A 844 17.94 -14.54 -36.26
C VAL A 844 19.30 -13.91 -36.61
N GLN A 845 19.40 -12.57 -36.59
CA GLN A 845 20.64 -11.82 -36.75
C GLN A 845 21.65 -12.13 -35.65
N ASP A 846 21.19 -12.12 -34.40
CA ASP A 846 22.02 -12.43 -33.23
C ASP A 846 22.47 -13.91 -33.24
N GLU A 847 21.59 -14.86 -33.56
CA GLU A 847 21.96 -16.26 -33.75
C GLU A 847 22.99 -16.46 -34.89
N CYS A 848 22.85 -15.75 -36.01
CA CYS A 848 23.83 -15.79 -37.09
C CYS A 848 25.19 -15.22 -36.67
N LEU A 849 25.20 -14.12 -35.92
CA LEU A 849 26.42 -13.48 -35.46
C LEU A 849 27.15 -14.41 -34.49
N GLN A 850 26.44 -14.92 -33.49
CA GLN A 850 26.95 -15.86 -32.49
C GLN A 850 27.51 -17.13 -33.14
N MET A 851 26.82 -17.68 -34.13
CA MET A 851 27.27 -18.89 -34.80
C MET A 851 28.43 -18.64 -35.78
N THR A 852 28.54 -17.44 -36.36
CA THR A 852 29.72 -17.03 -37.16
C THR A 852 30.94 -16.90 -36.25
N THR A 853 30.81 -16.21 -35.11
CA THR A 853 31.90 -16.06 -34.14
C THR A 853 32.35 -17.42 -33.58
N CYS A 854 31.39 -18.31 -33.28
CA CYS A 854 31.70 -19.66 -32.79
C CYS A 854 32.46 -20.49 -33.83
N LEU A 855 32.15 -20.34 -35.12
CA LEU A 855 32.88 -21.00 -36.22
C LEU A 855 34.28 -20.44 -36.43
N GLU A 856 34.46 -19.13 -36.30
CA GLU A 856 35.78 -18.49 -36.37
C GLU A 856 36.66 -18.97 -35.21
N GLU A 857 36.14 -19.00 -33.98
CA GLU A 857 36.84 -19.52 -32.81
C GLU A 857 37.21 -21.00 -32.95
N LEU A 858 36.30 -21.85 -33.46
CA LEU A 858 36.58 -23.26 -33.75
C LEU A 858 37.65 -23.42 -34.83
N SER A 859 37.61 -22.60 -35.89
CA SER A 859 38.61 -22.65 -36.96
C SER A 859 40.00 -22.23 -36.47
N ILE A 860 40.06 -21.21 -35.61
CA ILE A 860 41.30 -20.72 -34.98
C ILE A 860 41.86 -21.78 -34.02
N ALA A 861 41.00 -22.40 -33.21
CA ALA A 861 41.39 -23.48 -32.31
C ALA A 861 42.00 -24.68 -33.07
N ILE A 862 41.41 -25.07 -34.21
CA ILE A 862 41.96 -26.13 -35.07
C ILE A 862 43.32 -25.71 -35.67
N ARG A 863 43.46 -24.44 -36.09
CA ARG A 863 44.69 -23.92 -36.71
C ARG A 863 45.86 -23.82 -35.72
N ILE A 864 45.60 -23.34 -34.51
CA ILE A 864 46.59 -23.27 -33.41
C ILE A 864 47.07 -24.67 -33.02
N VAL A 865 46.18 -25.68 -33.06
CA VAL A 865 46.55 -27.08 -32.81
C VAL A 865 47.35 -27.69 -33.97
N ALA A 866 47.15 -27.23 -35.21
CA ALA A 866 47.95 -27.66 -36.37
C ALA A 866 49.36 -27.03 -36.39
N GLU A 867 49.47 -25.73 -36.07
CA GLU A 867 50.75 -25.00 -36.03
C GLU A 867 51.65 -25.42 -34.86
N SER A 868 51.06 -25.81 -33.72
CA SER A 868 51.81 -26.36 -32.58
C SER A 868 52.43 -27.74 -32.86
N ARG A 869 51.96 -28.47 -33.88
CA ARG A 869 52.59 -29.71 -34.38
C ARG A 869 53.74 -29.46 -35.34
N SER A 870 53.62 -28.49 -36.26
CA SER A 870 54.73 -28.17 -37.19
C SER A 870 55.97 -27.64 -36.47
N ALA A 871 55.78 -26.97 -35.32
CA ALA A 871 56.89 -26.49 -34.49
C ALA A 871 57.50 -27.57 -33.56
N SER A 872 56.88 -28.76 -33.44
CA SER A 872 57.45 -29.89 -32.68
C SER A 872 58.07 -30.97 -33.58
N GLU A 873 57.93 -30.87 -34.90
CA GLU A 873 58.52 -31.78 -35.90
C GLU A 873 59.66 -31.14 -36.73
N THR A 874 60.06 -29.90 -36.41
CA THR A 874 61.30 -29.24 -36.86
C THR A 874 62.19 -28.94 -35.67
#